data_AF-A0A7R9LNP9-F1
#
_entry.id   AF-A0A7R9LNP9-F1
#
_cell.length_a   1.000
_cell.length_b   1.000
_cell.length_c   1.000
_cell.angle_alpha   90.00
_cell.angle_beta   90.00
_cell.angle_gamma   90.00
#
_symmetry.space_group_name_H-M   'P 1'
#
loop_
_entity.id
_entity.type
_entity.pdbx_description
1 polymer ?
#
loop_
_entity_poly.entity_id
_entity_poly.type
_entity_poly.pdbx_seq_one_letter_code
_entity_poly.pdbx_strand_id
1 'polypeptide(L)'
;MASETAANNGLKKIEDVKSIDDLDFDKLDLQIGDTPKDIQDQCLQLCQQYLSGNWMDCEGNERLTDVIISLIVSDNKLGPKVYGIFPTGQIQHYYKHRQFKPEEQKDPKLVTEVFQKLARIHAMDVPIKRTNNGLFNELDDCYKWMADNNATKMFDDYACESLKTCDFKGEIEFIKNCSTNWTTTCDFKGEIEFIKKIAVKTGSPTVFAHNDYRSSNLMITDDTRNPGDQIVVCDYEYSSYGFRGLDFSQLSREWGRKQFDLLTVDGLPQEDSVFNPLIEIYIKECERIHGKQYSEDPINSVEHIGREIKTFVLIAQFFWVVMVMKGTSVNQKLDKGLIMEVKVKKSLKDLKSVEEFNFEDVELIRGEAPKDIKEKCLKLCKDYLSKSWEQQTLDTISFRRLSGGMTNQLYYCALNDNCATNESDVKEVAIRLYGPKWFNNLDNNGNVMKNERLTDVIIALMVSQNKLGPKIHGIFENGQIQQFYEHRQFRLEEQNNAKLSTQLFGALARVHAMDVPLRKTSSWLFEFFDDYYTKGMNGDTKKLIDELNCETFKKHDLKTELEWLKKTVVAINSPIVFCHNDFRGSNIMVTKNNNNSNDEIVLCDFEYSCYGYRGFDLGTILVEWGRAMNDVTKLHDFPEDSAIESLLQHYIDESVRICGQKYLENKNNSMDQLLREVKLFVLIGNIFFILFGIQNDDNNEQIMDKKVMMGFSDICFKNYFHLKNQFVAQNIF
;
A
#
# COMPACT_ATOMS: atom_id res chain seq x y z
N MET A 1 -18.03 -13.81 -1.32
CA MET A 1 -19.07 -14.39 -2.20
C MET A 1 -18.94 -15.90 -2.39
N ALA A 2 -17.74 -16.47 -2.57
CA ALA A 2 -17.57 -17.92 -2.76
C ALA A 2 -17.95 -18.83 -1.56
N SER A 3 -18.14 -18.30 -0.33
CA SER A 3 -18.53 -19.12 0.83
C SER A 3 -20.01 -18.97 1.24
N GLU A 4 -20.59 -17.77 1.16
CA GLU A 4 -21.99 -17.53 1.58
C GLU A 4 -23.01 -17.76 0.44
N THR A 5 -22.65 -17.44 -0.81
CA THR A 5 -23.56 -17.64 -1.96
C THR A 5 -23.56 -19.10 -2.45
N ALA A 6 -22.47 -19.84 -2.25
CA ALA A 6 -22.35 -21.25 -2.64
C ALA A 6 -23.25 -22.18 -1.80
N ALA A 7 -23.38 -21.91 -0.48
CA ALA A 7 -24.20 -22.71 0.41
C ALA A 7 -25.71 -22.59 0.12
N ASN A 8 -26.18 -21.40 -0.28
CA ASN A 8 -27.60 -21.17 -0.60
C ASN A 8 -28.02 -21.75 -1.96
N ASN A 9 -27.08 -22.06 -2.85
CA ASN A 9 -27.33 -22.61 -4.19
C ASN A 9 -26.85 -24.07 -4.39
N GLY A 10 -26.42 -24.75 -3.32
CA GLY A 10 -25.98 -26.16 -3.38
C GLY A 10 -24.65 -26.40 -4.10
N LEU A 11 -23.76 -25.40 -4.14
CA LEU A 11 -22.43 -25.49 -4.72
C LEU A 11 -21.39 -25.84 -3.64
N LYS A 12 -20.35 -26.62 -4.00
CA LYS A 12 -19.21 -26.89 -3.10
C LYS A 12 -18.47 -25.60 -2.76
N LYS A 13 -17.93 -25.48 -1.55
CA LYS A 13 -16.98 -24.41 -1.22
C LYS A 13 -15.75 -24.56 -2.12
N ILE A 14 -15.16 -23.45 -2.59
CA ILE A 14 -13.97 -23.48 -3.47
C ILE A 14 -12.81 -24.31 -2.87
N GLU A 15 -12.71 -24.34 -1.54
CA GLU A 15 -11.73 -25.13 -0.79
C GLU A 15 -11.89 -26.66 -1.00
N ASP A 16 -13.09 -27.12 -1.35
CA ASP A 16 -13.46 -28.55 -1.51
C ASP A 16 -13.50 -29.00 -2.99
N VAL A 17 -13.23 -28.09 -3.92
CA VAL A 17 -13.21 -28.31 -5.37
C VAL A 17 -11.85 -28.90 -5.74
N LYS A 18 -11.77 -30.05 -6.44
CA LYS A 18 -10.48 -30.68 -6.78
C LYS A 18 -10.04 -30.38 -8.20
N SER A 19 -10.99 -30.13 -9.10
CA SER A 19 -10.78 -29.67 -10.47
C SER A 19 -11.81 -28.61 -10.79
N ILE A 20 -11.50 -27.73 -11.74
CA ILE A 20 -12.47 -26.77 -12.25
C ILE A 20 -13.69 -27.47 -12.90
N ASP A 21 -13.54 -28.74 -13.32
CA ASP A 21 -14.65 -29.58 -13.82
C ASP A 21 -15.66 -29.96 -12.72
N ASP A 22 -15.31 -29.79 -11.44
CA ASP A 22 -16.24 -29.99 -10.32
C ASP A 22 -17.18 -28.78 -10.11
N LEU A 23 -16.98 -27.69 -10.85
CA LEU A 23 -17.83 -26.49 -10.81
C LEU A 23 -18.93 -26.57 -11.88
N ASP A 24 -20.17 -26.38 -11.46
CA ASP A 24 -21.35 -26.35 -12.34
C ASP A 24 -21.49 -24.94 -12.92
N PHE A 25 -20.84 -24.69 -14.06
CA PHE A 25 -20.84 -23.38 -14.73
C PHE A 25 -22.20 -22.99 -15.29
N ASP A 26 -23.04 -23.96 -15.64
CA ASP A 26 -24.41 -23.73 -16.10
C ASP A 26 -25.28 -23.14 -14.98
N LYS A 27 -24.99 -23.48 -13.71
CA LYS A 27 -25.60 -22.81 -12.55
C LYS A 27 -25.01 -21.44 -12.21
N LEU A 28 -23.80 -21.14 -12.70
CA LEU A 28 -23.12 -19.87 -12.44
C LEU A 28 -23.45 -18.78 -13.48
N ASP A 29 -24.14 -19.13 -14.57
CA ASP A 29 -24.52 -18.21 -15.66
C ASP A 29 -23.30 -17.43 -16.21
N LEU A 30 -22.15 -18.13 -16.29
CA LEU A 30 -20.88 -17.61 -16.79
C LEU A 30 -20.64 -18.15 -18.20
N GLN A 31 -20.48 -17.25 -19.19
CA GLN A 31 -19.94 -17.64 -20.49
C GLN A 31 -18.43 -17.89 -20.33
N ILE A 32 -18.01 -19.16 -20.37
CA ILE A 32 -16.61 -19.50 -20.55
C ILE A 32 -16.27 -19.12 -21.98
N GLY A 33 -15.56 -17.99 -22.17
CA GLY A 33 -14.85 -17.75 -23.42
C GLY A 33 -13.80 -18.85 -23.64
N ASP A 34 -13.14 -18.87 -24.80
CA ASP A 34 -12.09 -19.86 -25.14
C ASP A 34 -10.80 -19.74 -24.28
N THR A 35 -10.91 -19.52 -22.97
CA THR A 35 -9.77 -19.46 -22.05
C THR A 35 -9.14 -20.85 -21.93
N PRO A 36 -7.83 -21.00 -22.24
CA PRO A 36 -7.12 -22.26 -22.10
C PRO A 36 -7.26 -22.90 -20.71
N LYS A 37 -7.39 -24.23 -20.66
CA LYS A 37 -7.61 -25.01 -19.43
C LYS A 37 -6.49 -24.84 -18.40
N ASP A 38 -5.25 -24.69 -18.86
CA ASP A 38 -4.09 -24.43 -18.01
C ASP A 38 -4.20 -23.09 -17.27
N ILE A 39 -4.72 -22.05 -17.92
CA ILE A 39 -4.98 -20.75 -17.27
C ILE A 39 -6.11 -20.89 -16.25
N GLN A 40 -7.16 -21.63 -16.60
CA GLN A 40 -8.28 -21.90 -15.68
C GLN A 40 -7.82 -22.64 -14.40
N ASP A 41 -7.02 -23.69 -14.55
CA ASP A 41 -6.48 -24.47 -13.44
C ASP A 41 -5.51 -23.64 -12.58
N GLN A 42 -4.69 -22.78 -13.21
CA GLN A 42 -3.85 -21.80 -12.50
C GLN A 42 -4.69 -20.83 -11.67
N CYS A 43 -5.77 -20.27 -12.24
CA CYS A 43 -6.68 -19.38 -11.51
C CYS A 43 -7.34 -20.08 -10.31
N LEU A 44 -7.79 -21.33 -10.48
CA LEU A 44 -8.35 -22.13 -9.39
C LEU A 44 -7.32 -22.39 -8.30
N GLN A 45 -6.09 -22.77 -8.68
CA GLN A 45 -5.00 -23.01 -7.74
C GLN A 45 -4.68 -21.74 -6.93
N LEU A 46 -4.60 -20.57 -7.57
CA LEU A 46 -4.38 -19.30 -6.88
C LEU A 46 -5.52 -18.96 -5.91
N CYS A 47 -6.77 -19.21 -6.29
CA CYS A 47 -7.92 -19.04 -5.41
C CYS A 47 -7.88 -19.99 -4.20
N GLN A 48 -7.50 -21.24 -4.41
CA GLN A 48 -7.34 -22.23 -3.34
C GLN A 48 -6.18 -21.90 -2.42
N GLN A 49 -5.05 -21.45 -2.96
CA GLN A 49 -3.91 -20.94 -2.20
C GLN A 49 -4.32 -19.73 -1.34
N TYR A 50 -5.18 -18.85 -1.87
CA TYR A 50 -5.75 -17.73 -1.12
C TYR A 50 -6.63 -18.16 0.03
N LEU A 51 -7.58 -19.04 -0.23
CA LEU A 51 -8.51 -19.51 0.78
C LEU A 51 -7.83 -20.40 1.83
N SER A 52 -6.83 -21.21 1.43
CA SER A 52 -6.03 -22.03 2.34
C SER A 52 -4.92 -21.27 3.07
N GLY A 53 -4.66 -20.01 2.68
CA GLY A 53 -3.59 -19.19 3.22
C GLY A 53 -2.16 -19.62 2.79
N ASN A 54 -1.99 -20.58 1.89
CA ASN A 54 -0.67 -21.02 1.42
C ASN A 54 -0.22 -20.24 0.17
N TRP A 55 0.12 -18.96 0.35
CA TRP A 55 0.65 -18.10 -0.73
C TRP A 55 2.18 -18.10 -0.81
N MET A 56 2.70 -17.89 -2.02
CA MET A 56 4.09 -17.50 -2.26
C MET A 56 4.23 -15.98 -2.06
N ASP A 57 5.36 -15.55 -1.50
CA ASP A 57 5.64 -14.14 -1.23
C ASP A 57 5.72 -13.31 -2.52
N CYS A 58 5.45 -12.01 -2.41
CA CYS A 58 5.41 -11.09 -3.55
C CYS A 58 6.81 -10.73 -4.08
N GLU A 59 7.26 -11.29 -5.19
CA GLU A 59 8.50 -10.91 -5.87
C GLU A 59 8.33 -9.72 -6.81
N GLY A 60 9.03 -8.62 -6.54
CA GLY A 60 9.32 -7.56 -7.52
C GLY A 60 8.69 -6.19 -7.26
N ASN A 61 9.39 -5.13 -7.67
CA ASN A 61 8.96 -3.72 -7.54
C ASN A 61 8.24 -3.18 -8.79
N GLU A 62 8.09 -3.98 -9.85
CA GLU A 62 7.68 -3.49 -11.19
C GLU A 62 6.21 -3.02 -11.28
N ARG A 63 5.40 -3.21 -10.21
CA ARG A 63 3.98 -2.80 -10.16
C ARG A 63 3.56 -2.10 -8.87
N LEU A 64 4.51 -1.48 -8.17
CA LEU A 64 4.23 -0.85 -6.87
C LEU A 64 3.11 0.20 -6.95
N THR A 65 3.13 1.05 -7.98
CA THR A 65 2.11 2.08 -8.22
C THR A 65 0.72 1.48 -8.41
N ASP A 66 0.60 0.41 -9.21
CA ASP A 66 -0.69 -0.24 -9.52
C ASP A 66 -1.31 -0.87 -8.27
N VAL A 67 -0.46 -1.46 -7.42
CA VAL A 67 -0.88 -2.02 -6.13
C VAL A 67 -1.38 -0.92 -5.20
N ILE A 68 -0.63 0.19 -5.06
CA ILE A 68 -1.04 1.34 -4.26
C ILE A 68 -2.40 1.84 -4.74
N ILE A 69 -2.56 2.08 -6.05
CA ILE A 69 -3.81 2.58 -6.64
C ILE A 69 -4.96 1.59 -6.39
N SER A 70 -4.75 0.30 -6.66
CA SER A 70 -5.78 -0.73 -6.48
C SER A 70 -6.29 -0.81 -5.03
N LEU A 71 -5.38 -0.69 -4.05
CA LEU A 71 -5.74 -0.67 -2.63
C LEU A 71 -6.52 0.59 -2.23
N ILE A 72 -6.04 1.78 -2.65
CA ILE A 72 -6.71 3.05 -2.34
C ILE A 72 -8.11 3.09 -2.98
N VAL A 73 -8.23 2.70 -4.25
CA VAL A 73 -9.51 2.66 -4.98
C VAL A 73 -10.47 1.62 -4.38
N SER A 74 -9.94 0.47 -3.97
CA SER A 74 -10.70 -0.56 -3.28
C SER A 74 -11.30 -0.03 -1.97
N ASP A 75 -10.49 0.59 -1.12
CA ASP A 75 -10.91 1.13 0.18
C ASP A 75 -11.93 2.27 0.06
N ASN A 76 -11.75 3.16 -0.92
CA ASN A 76 -12.69 4.25 -1.22
C ASN A 76 -13.99 3.78 -1.89
N LYS A 77 -14.16 2.48 -2.13
CA LYS A 77 -15.34 1.89 -2.79
C LYS A 77 -15.58 2.47 -4.20
N LEU A 78 -14.52 2.83 -4.90
CA LEU A 78 -14.59 3.41 -6.26
C LEU A 78 -14.25 2.42 -7.38
N GLY A 79 -13.64 1.27 -7.05
CA GLY A 79 -13.43 0.18 -8.00
C GLY A 79 -13.74 -1.21 -7.43
N PRO A 80 -13.09 -2.27 -7.90
CA PRO A 80 -13.23 -3.61 -7.33
C PRO A 80 -12.66 -3.74 -5.91
N LYS A 81 -13.25 -4.60 -5.07
CA LYS A 81 -12.62 -4.98 -3.79
C LYS A 81 -11.42 -5.86 -4.09
N VAL A 82 -10.25 -5.51 -3.56
CA VAL A 82 -9.04 -6.36 -3.60
C VAL A 82 -9.07 -7.34 -2.43
N TYR A 83 -8.89 -8.63 -2.71
CA TYR A 83 -8.83 -9.69 -1.71
C TYR A 83 -7.39 -10.13 -1.42
N GLY A 84 -6.53 -10.20 -2.44
CA GLY A 84 -5.15 -10.64 -2.29
C GLY A 84 -4.26 -10.05 -3.37
N ILE A 85 -3.00 -9.82 -3.04
CA ILE A 85 -1.97 -9.32 -3.97
C ILE A 85 -0.83 -10.34 -4.01
N PHE A 86 -0.24 -10.50 -5.20
CA PHE A 86 0.82 -11.46 -5.46
C PHE A 86 1.77 -10.98 -6.56
N PRO A 87 2.95 -11.61 -6.75
CA PRO A 87 4.03 -11.04 -7.59
C PRO A 87 3.57 -10.60 -8.98
N THR A 88 2.72 -11.40 -9.62
CA THR A 88 2.29 -11.22 -11.00
C THR A 88 0.88 -10.66 -11.16
N GLY A 89 0.16 -10.39 -10.07
CA GLY A 89 -1.25 -10.00 -10.16
C GLY A 89 -1.97 -9.78 -8.83
N GLN A 90 -3.29 -9.80 -8.90
CA GLN A 90 -4.17 -9.56 -7.76
C GLN A 90 -5.48 -10.35 -7.90
N ILE A 91 -6.08 -10.68 -6.76
CA ILE A 91 -7.43 -11.25 -6.68
C ILE A 91 -8.39 -10.10 -6.37
N GLN A 92 -9.39 -9.92 -7.22
CA GLN A 92 -10.42 -8.90 -7.08
C GLN A 92 -11.82 -9.49 -7.04
N HIS A 93 -12.75 -8.66 -6.60
CA HIS A 93 -14.16 -8.98 -6.65
C HIS A 93 -14.69 -8.99 -8.08
N TYR A 94 -15.27 -10.12 -8.45
CA TYR A 94 -16.03 -10.26 -9.68
C TYR A 94 -17.43 -9.68 -9.49
N TYR A 95 -17.79 -8.73 -10.35
CA TYR A 95 -19.16 -8.24 -10.46
C TYR A 95 -19.85 -8.92 -11.64
N LYS A 96 -21.05 -9.46 -11.43
CA LYS A 96 -21.93 -9.79 -12.55
C LYS A 96 -22.41 -8.47 -13.16
N HIS A 97 -21.92 -8.14 -14.33
CA HIS A 97 -22.09 -6.81 -14.91
C HIS A 97 -22.32 -6.86 -16.43
N ARG A 98 -22.80 -5.73 -16.95
CA ARG A 98 -22.67 -5.39 -18.37
C ARG A 98 -21.86 -4.11 -18.50
N GLN A 99 -21.27 -3.89 -19.66
CA GLN A 99 -20.57 -2.64 -19.95
C GLN A 99 -21.58 -1.49 -20.09
N PHE A 100 -21.20 -0.31 -19.59
CA PHE A 100 -21.88 0.95 -19.88
C PHE A 100 -21.70 1.30 -21.36
N LYS A 101 -22.77 1.72 -22.03
CA LYS A 101 -22.73 2.03 -23.46
C LYS A 101 -22.69 3.55 -23.69
N PRO A 102 -22.02 4.03 -24.75
CA PRO A 102 -21.97 5.47 -25.06
C PRO A 102 -23.33 6.17 -25.14
N GLU A 103 -24.36 5.50 -25.67
CA GLU A 103 -25.73 6.05 -25.74
C GLU A 103 -26.39 6.28 -24.36
N GLU A 104 -25.93 5.57 -23.33
CA GLU A 104 -26.46 5.66 -21.96
C GLU A 104 -25.96 6.92 -21.23
N GLN A 105 -25.03 7.68 -21.83
CA GLN A 105 -24.66 9.02 -21.34
C GLN A 105 -25.85 10.00 -21.37
N LYS A 106 -26.91 9.68 -22.12
CA LYS A 106 -28.18 10.44 -22.14
C LYS A 106 -29.15 10.08 -21.01
N ASP A 107 -28.89 9.01 -20.26
CA ASP A 107 -29.70 8.63 -19.10
C ASP A 107 -29.35 9.53 -17.92
N PRO A 108 -30.28 10.37 -17.41
CA PRO A 108 -29.98 11.32 -16.35
C PRO A 108 -29.53 10.65 -15.04
N LYS A 109 -30.02 9.44 -14.74
CA LYS A 109 -29.68 8.72 -13.51
C LYS A 109 -28.26 8.18 -13.61
N LEU A 110 -27.96 7.45 -14.69
CA LEU A 110 -26.65 6.83 -14.86
C LEU A 110 -25.54 7.88 -15.05
N VAL A 111 -25.78 8.92 -15.85
CA VAL A 111 -24.77 9.98 -16.07
C VAL A 111 -24.49 10.77 -14.79
N THR A 112 -25.51 10.96 -13.93
CA THR A 112 -25.30 11.59 -12.62
C THR A 112 -24.32 10.78 -11.79
N GLU A 113 -24.50 9.46 -11.74
CA GLU A 113 -23.59 8.59 -10.99
C GLU A 113 -22.18 8.59 -11.58
N VAL A 114 -22.02 8.57 -12.91
CA VAL A 114 -20.71 8.67 -13.57
C VAL A 114 -19.96 9.93 -13.12
N PHE A 115 -20.59 11.10 -13.19
CA PHE A 115 -19.92 12.36 -12.82
C PHE A 115 -19.69 12.50 -11.31
N GLN A 116 -20.54 11.90 -10.47
CA GLN A 116 -20.30 11.80 -9.04
C GLN A 116 -19.09 10.90 -8.72
N LYS A 117 -18.96 9.76 -9.40
CA LYS A 117 -17.78 8.87 -9.27
C LYS A 117 -16.52 9.58 -9.71
N LEU A 118 -16.58 10.32 -10.83
CA LEU A 118 -15.45 11.11 -11.31
C LEU A 118 -15.01 12.17 -10.29
N ALA A 119 -15.96 12.91 -9.69
CA ALA A 119 -15.67 13.87 -8.62
C ALA A 119 -15.00 13.20 -7.40
N ARG A 120 -15.49 12.03 -7.00
CA ARG A 120 -14.89 11.24 -5.91
C ARG A 120 -13.47 10.76 -6.27
N ILE A 121 -13.23 10.34 -7.50
CA ILE A 121 -11.90 9.91 -7.99
C ILE A 121 -10.93 11.09 -7.93
N HIS A 122 -11.30 12.24 -8.50
CA HIS A 122 -10.47 13.44 -8.52
C HIS A 122 -10.15 13.99 -7.12
N ALA A 123 -11.01 13.71 -6.14
CA ALA A 123 -10.79 14.11 -4.74
C ALA A 123 -9.89 13.14 -3.95
N MET A 124 -9.51 11.98 -4.50
CA MET A 124 -8.66 11.02 -3.81
C MET A 124 -7.24 11.55 -3.57
N ASP A 125 -6.72 11.29 -2.37
CA ASP A 125 -5.33 11.53 -2.00
C ASP A 125 -4.55 10.22 -2.08
N VAL A 126 -4.03 9.92 -3.27
CA VAL A 126 -3.25 8.71 -3.53
C VAL A 126 -1.76 9.01 -3.25
N PRO A 127 -1.03 8.21 -2.46
CA PRO A 127 0.36 8.49 -2.06
C PRO A 127 1.39 8.11 -3.14
N ILE A 128 1.14 8.53 -4.37
CA ILE A 128 2.03 8.38 -5.52
C ILE A 128 2.56 9.76 -5.95
N LYS A 129 3.56 9.77 -6.83
CA LYS A 129 4.21 11.00 -7.28
C LYS A 129 3.21 11.95 -7.96
N ARG A 130 3.14 13.20 -7.49
CA ARG A 130 2.20 14.23 -7.99
C ARG A 130 2.70 14.95 -9.24
N THR A 131 4.00 15.03 -9.44
CA THR A 131 4.59 15.66 -10.64
C THR A 131 4.54 14.74 -11.87
N ASN A 132 3.95 13.55 -11.73
CA ASN A 132 3.87 12.55 -12.79
C ASN A 132 2.66 12.83 -13.67
N ASN A 133 2.81 13.72 -14.65
CA ASN A 133 1.85 13.89 -15.73
C ASN A 133 1.83 12.61 -16.60
N GLY A 134 1.27 11.51 -16.08
CA GLY A 134 1.48 10.15 -16.60
C GLY A 134 1.23 10.02 -18.10
N LEU A 135 0.18 10.69 -18.61
CA LEU A 135 -0.13 10.74 -20.03
C LEU A 135 1.00 11.36 -20.89
N PHE A 136 1.61 12.46 -20.41
CA PHE A 136 2.68 13.14 -21.13
C PHE A 136 4.01 12.41 -21.06
N ASN A 137 4.28 11.72 -19.95
CA ASN A 137 5.43 10.84 -19.84
C ASN A 137 5.28 9.63 -20.76
N GLU A 138 4.07 9.07 -20.85
CA GLU A 138 3.78 7.98 -21.80
C GLU A 138 3.91 8.47 -23.26
N LEU A 139 3.51 9.71 -23.58
CA LEU A 139 3.79 10.30 -24.91
C LEU A 139 5.30 10.42 -25.18
N ASP A 140 6.08 10.88 -24.20
CA ASP A 140 7.53 10.97 -24.32
C ASP A 140 8.17 9.59 -24.48
N ASP A 141 7.67 8.58 -23.78
CA ASP A 141 8.18 7.21 -23.87
C ASP A 141 7.74 6.52 -25.16
N CYS A 142 6.52 6.78 -25.64
CA CYS A 142 6.08 6.40 -26.98
C CYS A 142 6.95 7.07 -28.05
N TYR A 143 7.28 8.35 -27.89
CA TYR A 143 8.17 9.06 -28.80
C TYR A 143 9.58 8.44 -28.82
N LYS A 144 10.19 8.24 -27.63
CA LYS A 144 11.49 7.58 -27.51
C LYS A 144 11.46 6.21 -28.16
N TRP A 145 10.44 5.40 -27.86
CA TRP A 145 10.29 4.08 -28.46
C TRP A 145 10.18 4.15 -29.98
N MET A 146 9.37 5.06 -30.53
CA MET A 146 9.23 5.21 -31.98
C MET A 146 10.53 5.71 -32.62
N ALA A 147 11.27 6.60 -31.96
CA ALA A 147 12.56 7.08 -32.41
C ALA A 147 13.60 5.95 -32.43
N ASP A 148 13.70 5.19 -31.34
CA ASP A 148 14.60 4.04 -31.20
C ASP A 148 14.27 2.93 -32.22
N ASN A 149 13.01 2.84 -32.66
CA ASN A 149 12.54 1.84 -33.62
C ASN A 149 12.42 2.34 -35.07
N ASN A 150 12.90 3.56 -35.40
CA ASN A 150 12.72 4.20 -36.72
C ASN A 150 11.26 4.25 -37.21
N ALA A 151 10.30 4.22 -36.30
CA ALA A 151 8.86 4.26 -36.59
C ALA A 151 8.31 5.70 -36.69
N THR A 152 9.11 6.72 -36.34
CA THR A 152 8.71 8.14 -36.44
C THR A 152 8.34 8.55 -37.86
N LYS A 153 8.97 7.96 -38.89
CA LYS A 153 8.67 8.23 -40.30
C LYS A 153 7.26 7.78 -40.73
N MET A 154 6.70 6.75 -40.07
CA MET A 154 5.32 6.33 -40.32
C MET A 154 4.31 7.39 -39.88
N PHE A 155 4.63 8.19 -38.85
CA PHE A 155 3.82 9.33 -38.44
C PHE A 155 3.81 10.40 -39.55
N ASP A 156 4.99 10.74 -40.08
CA ASP A 156 5.15 11.73 -41.14
C ASP A 156 4.36 11.36 -42.41
N ASP A 157 4.38 10.07 -42.77
CA ASP A 157 3.69 9.55 -43.95
C ASP A 157 2.15 9.44 -43.73
N TYR A 158 1.70 8.95 -42.56
CA TYR A 158 0.27 8.70 -42.26
C TYR A 158 -0.53 9.95 -41.88
N ALA A 159 0.10 10.90 -41.16
CA ALA A 159 -0.50 12.20 -40.87
C ALA A 159 -0.74 12.99 -42.17
N CYS A 160 0.19 12.91 -43.14
CA CYS A 160 0.06 13.56 -44.44
C CYS A 160 -1.09 13.02 -45.31
N GLU A 161 -1.53 11.77 -45.14
CA GLU A 161 -2.67 11.20 -45.88
C GLU A 161 -4.01 11.44 -45.17
N SER A 162 -4.08 11.24 -43.85
CA SER A 162 -5.32 11.36 -43.08
C SER A 162 -5.80 12.82 -42.92
N LEU A 163 -4.88 13.79 -42.87
CA LEU A 163 -5.21 15.22 -42.80
C LEU A 163 -5.75 15.78 -44.13
N LYS A 164 -5.53 15.09 -45.27
CA LYS A 164 -6.06 15.51 -46.58
C LYS A 164 -7.54 15.17 -46.76
N THR A 165 -8.07 14.23 -45.98
CA THR A 165 -9.41 13.67 -46.17
C THR A 165 -10.45 14.15 -45.15
N CYS A 166 -10.04 14.90 -44.12
CA CYS A 166 -10.93 15.41 -43.08
C CYS A 166 -11.26 16.90 -43.31
N ASP A 167 -12.54 17.25 -43.45
CA ASP A 167 -13.01 18.64 -43.68
C ASP A 167 -13.07 19.44 -42.36
N PHE A 168 -11.91 19.84 -41.84
CA PHE A 168 -11.75 20.56 -40.57
C PHE A 168 -11.92 22.10 -40.69
N LYS A 169 -12.77 22.62 -41.56
CA LYS A 169 -12.77 24.07 -41.89
C LYS A 169 -12.95 25.04 -40.71
N GLY A 170 -13.69 24.68 -39.65
CA GLY A 170 -13.96 25.57 -38.51
C GLY A 170 -12.89 25.53 -37.40
N GLU A 171 -12.39 24.35 -37.04
CA GLU A 171 -11.40 24.18 -35.96
C GLU A 171 -9.97 24.49 -36.42
N ILE A 172 -9.68 24.31 -37.72
CA ILE A 172 -8.41 24.72 -38.33
C ILE A 172 -8.16 26.21 -38.16
N GLU A 173 -9.18 27.07 -38.11
CA GLU A 173 -8.97 28.52 -38.00
C GLU A 173 -8.60 28.94 -36.57
N PHE A 174 -9.10 28.23 -35.56
CA PHE A 174 -8.65 28.36 -34.16
C PHE A 174 -7.24 27.81 -33.97
N ILE A 175 -6.92 26.66 -34.58
CA ILE A 175 -5.60 26.01 -34.50
C ILE A 175 -4.53 26.78 -35.30
N LYS A 176 -4.86 27.29 -36.50
CA LYS A 176 -3.98 28.16 -37.32
C LYS A 176 -3.65 29.48 -36.63
N ASN A 177 -4.59 30.02 -35.84
CA ASN A 177 -4.33 31.20 -35.01
C ASN A 177 -3.46 30.88 -33.78
N CYS A 178 -3.30 29.60 -33.42
CA CYS A 178 -2.45 29.16 -32.30
C CYS A 178 -1.07 28.63 -32.74
N SER A 179 -0.91 28.12 -33.97
CA SER A 179 0.39 27.72 -34.51
C SER A 179 0.51 28.01 -36.01
N THR A 180 1.58 28.72 -36.39
CA THR A 180 1.79 29.24 -37.75
C THR A 180 2.41 28.24 -38.73
N ASN A 181 2.69 26.99 -38.34
CA ASN A 181 3.56 26.09 -39.12
C ASN A 181 3.02 24.65 -39.29
N TRP A 182 1.75 24.48 -39.68
CA TRP A 182 1.28 23.20 -40.21
C TRP A 182 1.70 23.05 -41.69
N THR A 183 2.98 22.77 -41.95
CA THR A 183 3.51 22.48 -43.30
C THR A 183 4.23 21.14 -43.33
N THR A 184 3.64 20.13 -43.99
CA THR A 184 4.21 18.95 -44.72
C THR A 184 5.42 18.16 -44.18
N THR A 185 5.92 18.45 -42.99
CA THR A 185 6.85 17.65 -42.19
C THR A 185 6.37 17.78 -40.76
N CYS A 186 5.66 16.80 -40.23
CA CYS A 186 5.12 16.89 -38.87
C CYS A 186 6.26 16.72 -37.88
N ASP A 187 6.75 17.81 -37.28
CA ASP A 187 7.65 17.71 -36.13
C ASP A 187 6.87 17.12 -34.94
N PHE A 188 6.81 15.80 -34.86
CA PHE A 188 6.05 15.07 -33.86
C PHE A 188 6.49 15.40 -32.43
N LYS A 189 7.79 15.69 -32.22
CA LYS A 189 8.31 16.18 -30.94
C LYS A 189 7.82 17.61 -30.67
N GLY A 190 7.85 18.47 -31.68
CA GLY A 190 7.28 19.82 -31.63
C GLY A 190 5.80 19.83 -31.26
N GLU A 191 5.02 18.87 -31.77
CA GLU A 191 3.60 18.74 -31.47
C GLU A 191 3.36 18.26 -30.02
N ILE A 192 4.14 17.29 -29.53
CA ILE A 192 4.11 16.90 -28.10
C ILE A 192 4.40 18.10 -27.20
N GLU A 193 5.44 18.89 -27.50
CA GLU A 193 5.79 20.08 -26.72
C GLU A 193 4.73 21.19 -26.82
N PHE A 194 4.10 21.36 -27.98
CA PHE A 194 2.97 22.28 -28.16
C PHE A 194 1.78 21.86 -27.29
N ILE A 195 1.40 20.59 -27.31
CA ILE A 195 0.29 20.04 -26.50
C ILE A 195 0.58 20.19 -25.01
N LYS A 196 1.81 19.90 -24.55
CA LYS A 196 2.24 20.14 -23.16
C LYS A 196 2.05 21.61 -22.77
N LYS A 197 2.48 22.54 -23.63
CA LYS A 197 2.36 23.98 -23.39
C LYS A 197 0.90 24.44 -23.34
N ILE A 198 0.05 23.93 -24.23
CA ILE A 198 -1.39 24.22 -24.25
C ILE A 198 -2.06 23.68 -22.99
N ALA A 199 -1.77 22.43 -22.59
CA ALA A 199 -2.31 21.81 -21.39
C ALA A 199 -2.01 22.65 -20.14
N VAL A 200 -0.75 23.09 -19.96
CA VAL A 200 -0.36 23.97 -18.85
C VAL A 200 -1.10 25.32 -18.92
N LYS A 201 -1.25 25.89 -20.11
CA LYS A 201 -1.90 27.20 -20.32
C LYS A 201 -3.41 27.16 -20.00
N THR A 202 -4.05 25.99 -20.03
CA THR A 202 -5.47 25.87 -19.64
C THR A 202 -5.70 26.28 -18.19
N GLY A 203 -4.69 26.11 -17.33
CA GLY A 203 -4.84 26.26 -15.89
C GLY A 203 -5.53 25.06 -15.23
N SER A 204 -5.85 23.99 -15.97
CA SER A 204 -6.52 22.81 -15.41
C SER A 204 -5.75 22.28 -14.19
N PRO A 205 -6.43 22.03 -13.06
CA PRO A 205 -5.76 21.56 -11.86
C PRO A 205 -5.26 20.13 -12.04
N THR A 206 -4.15 19.83 -11.36
CA THR A 206 -3.66 18.45 -11.22
C THR A 206 -4.49 17.73 -10.15
N VAL A 207 -5.13 16.63 -10.52
CA VAL A 207 -5.96 15.77 -9.66
C VAL A 207 -5.52 14.33 -9.83
N PHE A 208 -5.88 13.42 -8.91
CA PHE A 208 -5.74 12.00 -9.20
C PHE A 208 -6.77 11.63 -10.28
N ALA A 209 -6.29 11.44 -11.50
CA ALA A 209 -7.09 11.20 -12.68
C ALA A 209 -7.03 9.72 -13.05
N HIS A 210 -8.13 9.20 -13.57
CA HIS A 210 -8.19 7.87 -14.16
C HIS A 210 -7.34 7.79 -15.45
N ASN A 211 -7.27 8.89 -16.18
CA ASN A 211 -6.66 9.11 -17.50
C ASN A 211 -7.26 8.28 -18.66
N ASP A 212 -8.13 7.32 -18.35
CA ASP A 212 -8.89 6.50 -19.28
C ASP A 212 -10.36 6.38 -18.83
N TYR A 213 -10.96 7.49 -18.41
CA TYR A 213 -12.34 7.50 -17.91
C TYR A 213 -13.36 7.46 -19.06
N ARG A 214 -13.64 6.26 -19.55
CA ARG A 214 -14.49 6.02 -20.75
C ARG A 214 -15.51 4.91 -20.51
N SER A 215 -16.51 4.81 -21.39
CA SER A 215 -17.62 3.84 -21.26
C SER A 215 -17.16 2.40 -21.10
N SER A 216 -16.02 2.02 -21.72
CA SER A 216 -15.51 0.67 -21.62
C SER A 216 -15.07 0.25 -20.21
N ASN A 217 -14.74 1.24 -19.39
CA ASN A 217 -14.18 1.07 -18.05
C ASN A 217 -15.24 1.32 -16.95
N LEU A 218 -16.52 1.41 -17.35
CA LEU A 218 -17.67 1.58 -16.48
C LEU A 218 -18.55 0.33 -16.55
N MET A 219 -18.66 -0.37 -15.43
CA MET A 219 -19.47 -1.58 -15.28
C MET A 219 -20.81 -1.24 -14.63
N ILE A 220 -21.92 -1.65 -15.26
CA ILE A 220 -23.26 -1.55 -14.68
C ILE A 220 -23.61 -2.87 -13.98
N THR A 221 -23.92 -2.79 -12.68
CA THR A 221 -24.27 -3.93 -11.84
C THR A 221 -25.18 -3.52 -10.69
N ASP A 222 -26.01 -4.44 -10.19
CA ASP A 222 -26.81 -4.24 -8.97
C ASP A 222 -26.05 -4.69 -7.70
N ASP A 223 -24.87 -5.29 -7.86
CA ASP A 223 -24.03 -5.82 -6.77
C ASP A 223 -22.94 -4.81 -6.37
N THR A 224 -23.32 -3.55 -6.14
CA THR A 224 -22.37 -2.50 -5.80
C THR A 224 -22.05 -2.48 -4.30
N ARG A 225 -20.83 -2.02 -3.96
CA ARG A 225 -20.37 -1.87 -2.56
C ARG A 225 -20.96 -0.65 -1.84
N ASN A 226 -21.68 0.22 -2.57
CA ASN A 226 -22.37 1.39 -2.04
C ASN A 226 -23.87 1.26 -2.31
N PRO A 227 -24.73 1.22 -1.29
CA PRO A 227 -26.17 1.07 -1.50
C PRO A 227 -26.74 2.13 -2.45
N GLY A 228 -27.42 1.68 -3.51
CA GLY A 228 -28.07 2.56 -4.49
C GLY A 228 -27.22 2.97 -5.69
N ASP A 229 -25.90 2.75 -5.66
CA ASP A 229 -25.02 2.87 -6.82
C ASP A 229 -25.31 1.72 -7.80
N GLN A 230 -25.16 1.97 -9.11
CA GLN A 230 -25.21 0.96 -10.18
C GLN A 230 -23.92 0.89 -11.00
N ILE A 231 -22.95 1.78 -10.75
CA ILE A 231 -21.72 1.92 -11.54
C ILE A 231 -20.50 1.59 -10.69
N VAL A 232 -19.68 0.69 -11.23
CA VAL A 232 -18.33 0.38 -10.74
C VAL A 232 -17.33 0.78 -11.81
N VAL A 233 -16.32 1.56 -11.44
CA VAL A 233 -15.22 1.95 -12.33
C VAL A 233 -14.12 0.90 -12.25
N CYS A 234 -13.50 0.52 -13.37
CA CYS A 234 -12.40 -0.44 -13.44
C CYS A 234 -11.25 0.09 -14.31
N ASP A 235 -10.17 -0.68 -14.45
CA ASP A 235 -9.00 -0.32 -15.29
C ASP A 235 -8.25 0.97 -14.90
N TYR A 236 -7.80 1.02 -13.65
CA TYR A 236 -6.99 2.13 -13.13
C TYR A 236 -5.50 2.07 -13.54
N GLU A 237 -5.12 1.28 -14.54
CA GLU A 237 -3.70 1.07 -14.91
C GLU A 237 -2.98 2.34 -15.40
N TYR A 238 -3.72 3.27 -16.03
CA TYR A 238 -3.20 4.56 -16.46
C TYR A 238 -3.39 5.67 -15.42
N SER A 239 -3.94 5.35 -14.25
CA SER A 239 -4.28 6.36 -13.27
C SER A 239 -3.05 6.99 -12.64
N SER A 240 -3.04 8.32 -12.56
CA SER A 240 -1.92 9.10 -12.04
C SER A 240 -2.39 10.52 -11.70
N TYR A 241 -1.51 11.33 -11.08
CA TYR A 241 -1.81 12.74 -10.92
C TYR A 241 -1.67 13.46 -12.26
N GLY A 242 -2.81 13.79 -12.88
CA GLY A 242 -2.89 14.39 -14.21
C GLY A 242 -3.81 15.60 -14.25
N PHE A 243 -3.90 16.22 -15.42
CA PHE A 243 -4.84 17.32 -15.62
C PHE A 243 -6.29 16.81 -15.58
N ARG A 244 -7.11 17.43 -14.74
CA ARG A 244 -8.53 17.11 -14.57
C ARG A 244 -9.29 17.03 -15.90
N GLY A 245 -8.98 17.93 -16.84
CA GLY A 245 -9.67 18.01 -18.12
C GLY A 245 -9.56 16.75 -18.98
N LEU A 246 -8.56 15.88 -18.75
CA LEU A 246 -8.38 14.63 -19.50
C LEU A 246 -9.53 13.64 -19.26
N ASP A 247 -9.94 13.42 -18.01
CA ASP A 247 -11.00 12.44 -17.74
C ASP A 247 -12.35 12.90 -18.30
N PHE A 248 -12.64 14.19 -18.20
CA PHE A 248 -13.83 14.74 -18.84
C PHE A 248 -13.77 14.56 -20.36
N SER A 249 -12.60 14.73 -20.98
CA SER A 249 -12.47 14.66 -22.44
C SER A 249 -12.62 13.24 -22.99
N GLN A 250 -12.16 12.22 -22.26
CA GLN A 250 -12.29 10.82 -22.65
C GLN A 250 -13.77 10.41 -22.76
N LEU A 251 -14.59 10.77 -21.76
CA LEU A 251 -16.03 10.50 -21.78
C LEU A 251 -16.74 11.31 -22.88
N SER A 252 -16.36 12.58 -23.03
CA SER A 252 -16.92 13.51 -24.02
C SER A 252 -16.71 13.06 -25.46
N ARG A 253 -15.60 12.37 -25.77
CA ARG A 253 -15.31 11.86 -27.11
C ARG A 253 -16.31 10.78 -27.55
N GLU A 254 -16.84 10.01 -26.60
CA GLU A 254 -17.77 8.92 -26.90
C GLU A 254 -19.23 9.43 -26.99
N TRP A 255 -19.49 10.70 -26.68
CA TRP A 255 -20.83 11.28 -26.66
C TRP A 255 -21.49 11.20 -28.05
N GLY A 256 -22.53 10.37 -28.17
CA GLY A 256 -23.26 10.21 -29.43
C GLY A 256 -22.56 9.37 -30.50
N ARG A 257 -21.48 8.65 -30.16
CA ARG A 257 -20.73 7.78 -31.09
C ARG A 257 -20.85 6.31 -30.74
N LYS A 258 -20.54 5.43 -31.70
CA LYS A 258 -20.32 4.01 -31.41
C LYS A 258 -18.96 3.81 -30.75
N GLN A 259 -18.86 2.80 -29.89
CA GLN A 259 -17.60 2.41 -29.24
C GLN A 259 -16.51 2.20 -30.31
N PHE A 260 -15.33 2.80 -30.12
CA PHE A 260 -14.15 2.73 -31.02
C PHE A 260 -14.24 3.48 -32.36
N ASP A 261 -15.18 4.42 -32.54
CA ASP A 261 -15.18 5.33 -33.69
C ASP A 261 -14.09 6.43 -33.55
N LEU A 262 -12.84 6.07 -33.84
CA LEU A 262 -11.65 6.91 -33.71
C LEU A 262 -11.39 7.82 -34.93
N LEU A 263 -12.14 7.64 -36.02
CA LEU A 263 -11.81 8.20 -37.36
C LEU A 263 -12.81 9.25 -37.87
N THR A 264 -13.91 9.49 -37.15
CA THR A 264 -14.90 10.52 -37.51
C THR A 264 -14.81 11.70 -36.53
N VAL A 265 -14.83 12.94 -37.05
CA VAL A 265 -14.78 14.18 -36.23
C VAL A 265 -16.19 14.72 -35.99
N ASP A 266 -17.16 14.28 -36.79
CA ASP A 266 -18.57 14.62 -36.63
C ASP A 266 -19.08 14.19 -35.24
N GLY A 267 -19.73 15.12 -34.51
CA GLY A 267 -20.38 14.81 -33.22
C GLY A 267 -19.59 15.12 -31.95
N LEU A 268 -18.48 15.89 -32.00
CA LEU A 268 -18.01 16.55 -30.77
C LEU A 268 -19.14 17.45 -30.23
N PRO A 269 -19.55 17.38 -28.95
CA PRO A 269 -20.62 18.23 -28.47
C PRO A 269 -20.07 19.65 -28.36
N GLN A 270 -20.33 20.45 -29.40
CA GLN A 270 -19.90 21.85 -29.45
C GLN A 270 -20.79 22.75 -28.59
N GLU A 271 -21.93 22.24 -28.12
CA GLU A 271 -22.89 23.04 -27.35
C GLU A 271 -22.70 22.88 -25.85
N ASP A 272 -22.45 24.01 -25.19
CA ASP A 272 -22.36 24.12 -23.73
C ASP A 272 -23.64 23.62 -23.03
N SER A 273 -24.77 23.57 -23.74
CA SER A 273 -26.06 23.05 -23.28
C SER A 273 -26.02 21.58 -22.83
N VAL A 274 -25.09 20.79 -23.36
CA VAL A 274 -24.94 19.36 -23.04
C VAL A 274 -24.05 19.15 -21.82
N PHE A 275 -22.93 19.86 -21.74
CA PHE A 275 -21.92 19.62 -20.71
C PHE A 275 -22.15 20.41 -19.42
N ASN A 276 -22.74 21.61 -19.49
CA ASN A 276 -22.92 22.45 -18.31
C ASN A 276 -23.69 21.72 -17.18
N PRO A 277 -24.81 21.02 -17.45
CA PRO A 277 -25.51 20.27 -16.40
C PRO A 277 -24.67 19.14 -15.78
N LEU A 278 -23.78 18.51 -16.55
CA LEU A 278 -22.91 17.44 -16.07
C LEU A 278 -21.76 17.98 -15.22
N ILE A 279 -21.22 19.13 -15.61
CA ILE A 279 -20.23 19.86 -14.83
C ILE A 279 -20.84 20.33 -13.51
N GLU A 280 -22.10 20.78 -13.50
CA GLU A 280 -22.82 21.14 -12.27
C GLU A 280 -22.98 19.95 -11.32
N ILE A 281 -23.29 18.75 -11.83
CA ILE A 281 -23.33 17.52 -11.03
C ILE A 281 -21.97 17.25 -10.38
N TYR A 282 -20.89 17.35 -11.16
CA TYR A 282 -19.53 17.17 -10.67
C TYR A 282 -19.17 18.20 -9.59
N ILE A 283 -19.43 19.48 -9.82
CA ILE A 283 -19.15 20.57 -8.86
C ILE A 283 -19.91 20.32 -7.56
N LYS A 284 -21.21 19.99 -7.66
CA LYS A 284 -22.04 19.73 -6.48
C LYS A 284 -21.54 18.55 -5.65
N GLU A 285 -21.02 17.51 -6.30
CA GLU A 285 -20.39 16.40 -5.59
C GLU A 285 -19.06 16.81 -4.95
N CYS A 286 -18.24 17.63 -5.62
CA CYS A 286 -17.04 18.22 -5.03
C CYS A 286 -17.38 19.08 -3.80
N GLU A 287 -18.45 19.88 -3.86
CA GLU A 287 -18.95 20.65 -2.71
C GLU A 287 -19.32 19.76 -1.54
N ARG A 288 -20.00 18.64 -1.82
CA ARG A 288 -20.36 17.64 -0.81
C ARG A 288 -19.12 16.99 -0.18
N ILE A 289 -18.09 16.70 -0.98
CA ILE A 289 -16.84 16.07 -0.52
C ILE A 289 -16.01 17.04 0.32
N HIS A 290 -15.85 18.29 -0.13
CA HIS A 290 -14.98 19.26 0.50
C HIS A 290 -15.66 20.07 1.62
N GLY A 291 -16.99 20.04 1.72
CA GLY A 291 -17.75 20.79 2.72
C GLY A 291 -17.69 22.32 2.53
N LYS A 292 -17.35 22.78 1.32
CA LYS A 292 -17.23 24.20 0.96
C LYS A 292 -17.71 24.43 -0.47
N GLN A 293 -18.04 25.67 -0.80
CA GLN A 293 -18.50 26.03 -2.15
C GLN A 293 -17.31 25.93 -3.14
N TYR A 294 -17.30 24.86 -3.92
CA TYR A 294 -16.17 24.48 -4.79
C TYR A 294 -16.03 25.45 -5.95
N SER A 295 -17.16 25.98 -6.45
CA SER A 295 -17.23 26.94 -7.55
C SER A 295 -16.78 28.37 -7.20
N GLU A 296 -16.52 28.67 -5.92
CA GLU A 296 -15.98 29.99 -5.53
C GLU A 296 -14.58 30.22 -6.09
N ASP A 297 -13.79 29.14 -6.26
CA ASP A 297 -12.55 29.21 -7.01
C ASP A 297 -12.89 29.28 -8.51
N PRO A 298 -12.52 30.36 -9.22
CA PRO A 298 -12.83 30.52 -10.64
C PRO A 298 -12.34 29.36 -11.51
N ILE A 299 -11.30 28.63 -11.08
CA ILE A 299 -10.78 27.45 -11.77
C ILE A 299 -11.78 26.27 -11.76
N ASN A 300 -12.77 26.30 -10.89
CA ASN A 300 -13.79 25.27 -10.73
C ASN A 300 -15.16 25.71 -11.26
N SER A 301 -15.24 26.89 -11.90
CA SER A 301 -16.47 27.35 -12.55
C SER A 301 -16.86 26.46 -13.73
N VAL A 302 -18.16 26.42 -14.03
CA VAL A 302 -18.71 25.67 -15.18
C VAL A 302 -18.03 26.12 -16.48
N GLU A 303 -17.84 27.43 -16.65
CA GLU A 303 -17.20 28.03 -17.83
C GLU A 303 -15.72 27.65 -17.95
N HIS A 304 -14.99 27.55 -16.83
CA HIS A 304 -13.59 27.14 -16.87
C HIS A 304 -13.46 25.65 -17.21
N ILE A 305 -14.22 24.78 -16.54
CA ILE A 305 -14.22 23.33 -16.83
C ILE A 305 -14.65 23.08 -18.27
N GLY A 306 -15.67 23.78 -18.78
CA GLY A 306 -16.07 23.67 -20.19
C GLY A 306 -14.95 24.01 -21.18
N ARG A 307 -14.09 24.99 -20.87
CA ARG A 307 -12.88 25.29 -21.67
C ARG A 307 -11.80 24.22 -21.55
N GLU A 308 -11.64 23.62 -20.38
CA GLU A 308 -10.75 22.45 -20.20
C GLU A 308 -11.19 21.32 -21.12
N ILE A 309 -12.47 20.93 -21.08
CA ILE A 309 -13.02 19.83 -21.89
C ILE A 309 -12.69 20.04 -23.37
N LYS A 310 -13.02 21.21 -23.91
CA LYS A 310 -12.76 21.54 -25.32
C LYS A 310 -11.28 21.44 -25.69
N THR A 311 -10.38 21.83 -24.79
CA THR A 311 -8.94 21.75 -25.02
C THR A 311 -8.44 20.30 -24.93
N PHE A 312 -8.81 19.57 -23.88
CA PHE A 312 -8.30 18.24 -23.60
C PHE A 312 -8.91 17.15 -24.50
N VAL A 313 -10.01 17.41 -25.20
CA VAL A 313 -10.53 16.53 -26.27
C VAL A 313 -9.50 16.40 -27.40
N LEU A 314 -8.90 17.51 -27.84
CA LEU A 314 -7.87 17.51 -28.88
C LEU A 314 -6.61 16.75 -28.42
N ILE A 315 -6.22 16.97 -27.16
CA ILE A 315 -5.07 16.30 -26.53
C ILE A 315 -5.29 14.79 -26.45
N ALA A 316 -6.48 14.35 -26.02
CA ALA A 316 -6.83 12.93 -25.94
C ALA A 316 -6.87 12.27 -27.32
N GLN A 317 -7.39 12.96 -28.35
CA GLN A 317 -7.36 12.46 -29.73
C GLN A 317 -5.92 12.23 -30.21
N PHE A 318 -5.04 13.22 -30.02
CA PHE A 318 -3.63 13.07 -30.38
C PHE A 318 -2.97 11.88 -29.67
N PHE A 319 -3.21 11.73 -28.36
CA PHE A 319 -2.68 10.61 -27.58
C PHE A 319 -3.06 9.24 -28.14
N TRP A 320 -4.34 9.02 -28.43
CA TRP A 320 -4.80 7.72 -28.93
C TRP A 320 -4.31 7.43 -30.35
N VAL A 321 -4.17 8.46 -31.19
CA VAL A 321 -3.51 8.32 -32.49
C VAL A 321 -2.09 7.78 -32.30
N VAL A 322 -1.31 8.36 -31.38
CA VAL A 322 0.05 7.88 -31.04
C VAL A 322 0.06 6.44 -30.56
N MET A 323 -0.88 6.06 -29.71
CA MET A 323 -1.01 4.68 -29.22
C MET A 323 -1.33 3.68 -30.31
N VAL A 324 -2.25 4.02 -31.22
CA VAL A 324 -2.57 3.16 -32.38
C VAL A 324 -1.35 2.99 -33.29
N MET A 325 -0.53 4.02 -33.48
CA MET A 325 0.70 3.91 -34.26
C MET A 325 1.76 3.03 -33.58
N LYS A 326 1.94 3.14 -32.27
CA LYS A 326 2.79 2.25 -31.48
C LYS A 326 2.31 0.79 -31.60
N GLY A 327 1.01 0.54 -31.46
CA GLY A 327 0.44 -0.81 -31.58
C GLY A 327 0.55 -1.42 -32.98
N THR A 328 0.26 -0.63 -34.03
CA THR A 328 0.33 -1.10 -35.43
C THR A 328 1.77 -1.38 -35.87
N SER A 329 2.74 -0.58 -35.42
CA SER A 329 4.17 -0.82 -35.70
C SER A 329 4.75 -2.05 -34.98
N VAL A 330 4.22 -2.40 -33.79
CA VAL A 330 4.54 -3.66 -33.09
C VAL A 330 3.97 -4.87 -33.85
N ASN A 331 2.69 -4.80 -34.26
CA ASN A 331 2.04 -5.91 -34.98
C ASN A 331 2.63 -6.16 -36.38
N GLN A 332 3.05 -5.13 -37.11
CA GLN A 332 3.75 -5.31 -38.40
C GLN A 332 5.11 -6.03 -38.29
N LYS A 333 5.77 -5.97 -37.11
CA LYS A 333 6.98 -6.77 -36.83
C LYS A 333 6.67 -8.23 -36.49
N LEU A 334 5.49 -8.53 -35.94
CA LEU A 334 5.07 -9.90 -35.64
C LEU A 334 4.72 -10.71 -36.91
N ASP A 335 4.15 -10.07 -37.94
CA ASP A 335 3.86 -10.71 -39.24
C ASP A 335 5.09 -10.90 -40.14
N LYS A 336 6.18 -10.18 -39.88
CA LYS A 336 7.47 -10.38 -40.55
C LYS A 336 8.45 -10.98 -39.57
N GLY A 337 8.35 -12.31 -39.40
CA GLY A 337 9.14 -13.08 -38.45
C GLY A 337 10.59 -12.62 -38.33
N LEU A 338 10.96 -12.14 -37.15
CA LEU A 338 12.33 -12.21 -36.65
C LEU A 338 12.33 -12.11 -35.13
N ILE A 339 12.91 -13.15 -34.53
CA ILE A 339 13.44 -13.20 -33.17
C ILE A 339 14.32 -11.95 -32.95
N MET A 340 14.07 -11.19 -31.88
CA MET A 340 15.12 -10.44 -31.19
C MET A 340 14.99 -10.65 -29.69
N GLU A 341 15.80 -11.58 -29.18
CA GLU A 341 16.31 -11.54 -27.81
C GLU A 341 16.97 -10.16 -27.60
N VAL A 342 16.37 -9.31 -26.78
CA VAL A 342 17.08 -8.17 -26.19
C VAL A 342 17.69 -8.65 -24.88
N LYS A 343 18.93 -9.14 -24.93
CA LYS A 343 19.79 -9.27 -23.74
C LYS A 343 20.23 -7.88 -23.29
N VAL A 344 19.57 -7.33 -22.29
CA VAL A 344 20.09 -6.17 -21.55
C VAL A 344 21.20 -6.66 -20.61
N LYS A 345 22.45 -6.59 -21.07
CA LYS A 345 23.61 -6.54 -20.16
C LYS A 345 23.78 -5.11 -19.68
N LYS A 346 23.32 -4.81 -18.46
CA LYS A 346 23.74 -3.60 -17.74
C LYS A 346 25.12 -3.90 -17.14
N SER A 347 26.16 -3.22 -17.61
CA SER A 347 27.49 -3.26 -17.00
C SER A 347 27.47 -2.45 -15.72
N LEU A 348 27.65 -3.13 -14.57
CA LEU A 348 28.08 -2.54 -13.31
C LEU A 348 29.59 -2.31 -13.38
N LYS A 349 30.02 -1.08 -13.63
CA LYS A 349 31.35 -0.59 -13.30
C LYS A 349 31.23 0.88 -12.95
N ASP A 350 31.31 1.18 -11.65
CA ASP A 350 32.03 2.31 -11.05
C ASP A 350 31.61 2.46 -9.58
N LEU A 351 32.25 1.67 -8.71
CA LEU A 351 32.34 1.97 -7.27
C LEU A 351 33.81 1.83 -6.89
N LYS A 352 34.41 2.95 -6.48
CA LYS A 352 35.80 3.04 -6.02
C LYS A 352 35.87 2.82 -4.51
N SER A 353 36.77 1.91 -4.13
CA SER A 353 37.59 1.81 -2.91
C SER A 353 37.04 2.36 -1.58
N VAL A 354 36.89 1.43 -0.64
CA VAL A 354 36.78 1.67 0.81
C VAL A 354 38.20 1.76 1.38
N GLU A 355 38.48 2.81 2.16
CA GLU A 355 39.68 2.94 2.99
C GLU A 355 39.33 2.68 4.47
N GLU A 356 40.24 2.01 5.18
CA GLU A 356 40.20 1.63 6.60
C GLU A 356 40.33 2.85 7.53
N PHE A 357 39.58 2.90 8.65
CA PHE A 357 39.92 3.78 9.79
C PHE A 357 39.50 3.20 11.16
N ASN A 358 40.26 3.62 12.17
CA ASN A 358 40.51 2.98 13.46
C ASN A 358 39.62 3.51 14.60
N PHE A 359 39.40 2.68 15.63
CA PHE A 359 38.46 2.84 16.75
C PHE A 359 39.05 3.62 17.93
N GLU A 360 38.28 4.56 18.49
CA GLU A 360 38.28 4.89 19.93
C GLU A 360 36.99 5.67 20.29
N ASP A 361 36.36 5.28 21.41
CA ASP A 361 35.21 5.88 22.14
C ASP A 361 33.75 5.60 21.66
N VAL A 362 33.11 4.62 22.32
CA VAL A 362 31.75 4.13 22.04
C VAL A 362 30.67 4.88 22.84
N GLU A 363 30.05 5.89 22.23
CA GLU A 363 28.63 6.22 22.40
C GLU A 363 27.91 5.69 21.15
N LEU A 364 26.96 4.73 21.25
CA LEU A 364 26.14 4.16 20.16
C LEU A 364 26.15 4.99 18.85
N ILE A 365 27.17 4.75 17.99
CA ILE A 365 27.47 5.63 16.86
C ILE A 365 26.47 5.36 15.74
N ARG A 366 25.42 6.18 15.70
CA ARG A 366 24.48 6.28 14.58
C ARG A 366 25.18 7.10 13.49
N GLY A 367 25.81 6.44 12.51
CA GLY A 367 26.64 7.08 11.48
C GLY A 367 26.07 8.39 10.90
N GLU A 368 26.93 9.32 10.46
CA GLU A 368 26.54 10.65 9.99
C GLU A 368 25.52 10.59 8.84
N ALA A 369 24.55 11.52 8.86
CA ALA A 369 23.59 11.61 7.76
C ALA A 369 24.30 12.04 6.45
N PRO A 370 23.97 11.45 5.28
CA PRO A 370 24.60 11.84 4.02
C PRO A 370 24.51 13.34 3.78
N LYS A 371 25.57 13.97 3.27
CA LYS A 371 25.62 15.44 3.08
C LYS A 371 24.47 15.98 2.21
N ASP A 372 23.97 15.19 1.27
CA ASP A 372 22.89 15.56 0.34
C ASP A 372 21.48 15.15 0.82
N ILE A 373 21.35 14.63 2.04
CA ILE A 373 20.08 14.05 2.52
C ILE A 373 18.96 15.08 2.62
N LYS A 374 19.28 16.32 3.03
CA LYS A 374 18.31 17.41 3.15
C LYS A 374 17.77 17.80 1.77
N GLU A 375 18.62 17.83 0.74
CA GLU A 375 18.25 18.09 -0.66
C GLU A 375 17.33 17.00 -1.20
N LYS A 376 17.69 15.72 -0.97
CA LYS A 376 16.85 14.58 -1.35
C LYS A 376 15.49 14.63 -0.68
N CYS A 377 15.44 14.90 0.62
CA CYS A 377 14.18 15.00 1.38
C CYS A 377 13.31 16.15 0.89
N LEU A 378 13.88 17.33 0.60
CA LEU A 378 13.16 18.43 -0.01
C LEU A 378 12.61 18.05 -1.39
N LYS A 379 13.40 17.38 -2.24
CA LYS A 379 12.95 16.92 -3.55
C LYS A 379 11.79 15.93 -3.44
N LEU A 380 11.84 15.00 -2.48
CA LEU A 380 10.72 14.10 -2.20
C LEU A 380 9.47 14.85 -1.75
N CYS A 381 9.59 15.84 -0.85
CA CYS A 381 8.46 16.66 -0.45
C CYS A 381 7.83 17.39 -1.65
N LYS A 382 8.65 17.97 -2.54
CA LYS A 382 8.17 18.61 -3.78
C LYS A 382 7.46 17.66 -4.72
N ASP A 383 7.95 16.43 -4.82
CA ASP A 383 7.46 15.45 -5.79
C ASP A 383 6.12 14.81 -5.35
N TYR A 384 5.81 14.79 -4.05
CA TYR A 384 4.69 14.04 -3.47
C TYR A 384 3.68 14.87 -2.65
N LEU A 385 4.08 16.02 -2.10
CA LEU A 385 3.21 16.86 -1.27
C LEU A 385 2.57 18.00 -2.09
N SER A 386 1.78 18.85 -1.42
CA SER A 386 1.03 19.93 -2.07
C SER A 386 1.94 21.00 -2.69
N LYS A 387 1.34 21.88 -3.53
CA LYS A 387 2.03 22.98 -4.22
C LYS A 387 2.87 23.87 -3.30
N SER A 388 2.49 23.98 -2.02
CA SER A 388 3.22 24.77 -1.03
C SER A 388 4.66 24.29 -0.82
N TRP A 389 4.98 23.02 -1.14
CA TRP A 389 6.34 22.50 -1.11
C TRP A 389 7.16 22.79 -2.38
N GLU A 390 6.50 22.92 -3.53
CA GLU A 390 7.15 23.07 -4.84
C GLU A 390 8.12 24.27 -4.89
N GLN A 391 7.72 25.37 -4.25
CA GLN A 391 8.44 26.64 -4.25
C GLN A 391 9.56 26.72 -3.19
N GLN A 392 9.69 25.73 -2.32
CA GLN A 392 10.59 25.80 -1.15
C GLN A 392 12.05 25.57 -1.52
N THR A 393 12.97 26.16 -0.75
CA THR A 393 14.42 25.93 -0.84
C THR A 393 14.93 25.31 0.45
N LEU A 394 16.23 24.97 0.52
CA LEU A 394 16.82 24.40 1.73
C LEU A 394 16.73 25.34 2.94
N ASP A 395 16.67 26.65 2.72
CA ASP A 395 16.63 27.67 3.77
C ASP A 395 15.21 27.92 4.30
N THR A 396 14.19 27.53 3.53
CA THR A 396 12.78 27.75 3.89
C THR A 396 12.13 26.54 4.55
N ILE A 397 12.92 25.51 4.85
CA ILE A 397 12.47 24.31 5.53
C ILE A 397 13.25 24.04 6.82
N SER A 398 12.55 23.48 7.79
CA SER A 398 13.12 22.88 8.99
C SER A 398 13.42 21.41 8.72
N PHE A 399 14.63 20.96 9.09
CA PHE A 399 15.10 19.60 8.85
C PHE A 399 15.88 19.09 10.06
N ARG A 400 15.56 17.87 10.53
CA ARG A 400 16.35 17.19 11.56
C ARG A 400 16.24 15.68 11.41
N ARG A 401 17.29 14.95 11.78
CA ARG A 401 17.23 13.49 11.93
C ARG A 401 16.39 13.15 13.15
N LEU A 402 15.49 12.18 13.02
CA LEU A 402 14.72 11.63 14.12
C LEU A 402 15.42 10.38 14.67
N SER A 403 15.26 10.14 15.97
CA SER A 403 15.59 8.84 16.55
C SER A 403 14.64 7.78 15.99
N GLY A 404 15.18 6.73 15.37
CA GLY A 404 14.42 5.61 14.83
C GLY A 404 15.01 4.26 15.25
N GLY A 405 14.37 3.17 14.83
CA GLY A 405 14.87 1.80 14.99
C GLY A 405 16.21 1.57 14.29
N MET A 406 16.85 0.44 14.56
CA MET A 406 18.23 0.15 14.09
C MET A 406 18.33 0.03 12.55
N THR A 407 17.23 -0.28 11.87
CA THR A 407 17.17 -0.70 10.46
C THR A 407 16.76 0.40 9.48
N ASN A 408 16.14 1.49 9.96
CA ASN A 408 15.50 2.51 9.13
C ASN A 408 15.94 3.93 9.52
N GLN A 409 16.14 4.80 8.54
CA GLN A 409 16.50 6.20 8.78
C GLN A 409 15.25 7.08 8.73
N LEU A 410 15.01 7.86 9.78
CA LEU A 410 13.87 8.76 9.89
C LEU A 410 14.33 10.22 9.89
N TYR A 411 13.69 11.05 9.08
CA TYR A 411 13.96 12.48 8.98
C TYR A 411 12.68 13.28 9.13
N TYR A 412 12.73 14.35 9.90
CA TYR A 412 11.67 15.33 9.99
C TYR A 412 11.90 16.44 8.97
N CYS A 413 10.86 16.81 8.24
CA CYS A 413 10.82 17.93 7.30
C CYS A 413 9.58 18.77 7.58
N ALA A 414 9.73 20.09 7.70
CA ALA A 414 8.60 21.01 7.83
C ALA A 414 8.82 22.33 7.09
N LEU A 415 7.72 22.93 6.63
CA LEU A 415 7.70 24.31 6.16
C LEU A 415 7.95 25.25 7.34
N ASN A 416 8.75 26.30 7.13
CA ASN A 416 8.91 27.34 8.15
C ASN A 416 7.62 28.17 8.30
N ASP A 417 7.40 28.77 9.47
CA ASP A 417 6.16 29.48 9.84
C ASP A 417 5.75 30.61 8.87
N ASN A 418 6.72 31.18 8.15
CA ASN A 418 6.50 32.31 7.23
C ASN A 418 6.06 31.88 5.82
N CYS A 419 5.91 30.57 5.56
CA CYS A 419 5.52 30.07 4.24
C CYS A 419 4.01 30.19 4.02
N ALA A 420 3.60 30.72 2.87
CA ALA A 420 2.20 30.76 2.47
C ALA A 420 1.66 29.33 2.33
N THR A 421 0.67 28.97 3.14
CA THR A 421 0.02 27.65 3.16
C THR A 421 -1.48 27.82 3.24
N ASN A 422 -2.21 26.92 2.58
CA ASN A 422 -3.64 26.76 2.76
C ASN A 422 -3.93 25.87 3.99
N GLU A 423 -5.15 25.92 4.52
CA GLU A 423 -5.53 25.09 5.68
C GLU A 423 -5.39 23.59 5.42
N SER A 424 -5.55 23.14 4.18
CA SER A 424 -5.45 21.72 3.78
C SER A 424 -4.01 21.25 3.50
N ASP A 425 -3.02 22.14 3.56
CA ASP A 425 -1.64 21.78 3.21
C ASP A 425 -0.96 20.98 4.31
N VAL A 426 -0.25 19.93 3.91
CA VAL A 426 0.64 19.18 4.80
C VAL A 426 1.85 20.07 5.10
N LYS A 427 2.01 20.52 6.35
CA LYS A 427 3.09 21.44 6.73
C LYS A 427 4.34 20.75 7.24
N GLU A 428 4.20 19.56 7.81
CA GLU A 428 5.28 18.78 8.39
C GLU A 428 5.09 17.28 8.12
N VAL A 429 6.20 16.57 7.95
CA VAL A 429 6.24 15.14 7.62
C VAL A 429 7.45 14.47 8.26
N ALA A 430 7.33 13.15 8.44
CA ALA A 430 8.45 12.26 8.66
C ALA A 430 8.74 11.49 7.37
N ILE A 431 9.99 11.43 6.96
CA ILE A 431 10.46 10.65 5.81
C ILE A 431 11.21 9.44 6.34
N ARG A 432 10.67 8.25 6.07
CA ARG A 432 11.30 6.96 6.39
C ARG A 432 12.04 6.49 5.15
N LEU A 433 13.36 6.39 5.27
CA LEU A 433 14.22 5.75 4.28
C LEU A 433 14.59 4.36 4.78
N TYR A 434 14.35 3.40 3.90
CA TYR A 434 14.62 2.00 4.14
C TYR A 434 16.14 1.74 4.07
N GLY A 435 16.71 1.11 5.11
CA GLY A 435 18.16 0.91 5.27
C GLY A 435 18.74 -0.35 4.61
N PRO A 436 19.96 -0.79 5.00
CA PRO A 436 20.68 -1.92 4.40
C PRO A 436 19.98 -3.28 4.41
N LYS A 437 18.93 -3.50 5.22
CA LYS A 437 18.03 -4.67 5.10
C LYS A 437 17.69 -4.94 3.62
N TRP A 438 17.47 -3.89 2.83
CA TRP A 438 17.06 -4.00 1.42
C TRP A 438 18.21 -4.08 0.43
N PHE A 439 19.41 -3.63 0.82
CA PHE A 439 20.59 -3.66 -0.04
C PHE A 439 21.39 -4.96 0.13
N ASN A 440 21.25 -5.65 1.27
CA ASN A 440 22.05 -6.82 1.63
C ASN A 440 21.26 -8.10 1.93
N ASN A 441 19.92 -8.13 1.79
CA ASN A 441 19.18 -9.39 1.89
C ASN A 441 19.38 -10.23 0.61
N LEU A 442 20.56 -10.81 0.50
CA LEU A 442 20.83 -11.92 -0.40
C LEU A 442 20.36 -13.20 0.31
N ASP A 443 19.63 -14.05 -0.38
CA ASP A 443 19.36 -15.41 0.09
C ASP A 443 20.68 -16.19 0.22
N ASN A 444 20.62 -17.40 0.78
CA ASN A 444 21.80 -18.27 0.91
C ASN A 444 22.47 -18.63 -0.45
N ASN A 445 21.86 -18.25 -1.58
CA ASN A 445 22.33 -18.44 -2.94
C ASN A 445 22.76 -17.14 -3.63
N GLY A 446 22.73 -15.97 -2.95
CA GLY A 446 23.11 -14.68 -3.54
C GLY A 446 21.98 -13.96 -4.29
N ASN A 447 20.71 -14.31 -4.11
CA ASN A 447 19.56 -13.65 -4.74
C ASN A 447 18.97 -12.57 -3.83
N VAL A 448 18.72 -11.38 -4.37
CA VAL A 448 18.03 -10.30 -3.62
C VAL A 448 16.63 -10.76 -3.22
N MET A 449 16.35 -10.83 -1.92
CA MET A 449 15.02 -11.03 -1.34
C MET A 449 14.18 -9.77 -1.57
N LYS A 450 13.56 -9.67 -2.75
CA LYS A 450 12.78 -8.52 -3.21
C LYS A 450 11.38 -8.41 -2.56
N ASN A 451 11.07 -9.24 -1.56
CA ASN A 451 9.69 -9.58 -1.22
C ASN A 451 9.08 -8.75 -0.09
N GLU A 452 9.87 -8.37 0.90
CA GLU A 452 9.36 -7.71 2.10
C GLU A 452 8.79 -6.31 1.79
N ARG A 453 9.22 -5.68 0.68
CA ARG A 453 8.93 -4.26 0.42
C ARG A 453 7.50 -4.02 -0.02
N LEU A 454 6.96 -4.91 -0.86
CA LEU A 454 5.57 -4.80 -1.28
C LEU A 454 4.64 -5.04 -0.09
N THR A 455 4.95 -6.05 0.73
CA THR A 455 4.24 -6.37 1.97
C THR A 455 4.21 -5.16 2.92
N ASP A 456 5.36 -4.53 3.17
CA ASP A 456 5.44 -3.32 4.01
C ASP A 456 4.59 -2.18 3.47
N VAL A 457 4.58 -1.97 2.15
CA VAL A 457 3.76 -0.92 1.52
C VAL A 457 2.27 -1.22 1.67
N ILE A 458 1.85 -2.47 1.43
CA ILE A 458 0.46 -2.90 1.63
C ILE A 458 0.05 -2.64 3.09
N ILE A 459 0.87 -3.05 4.05
CA ILE A 459 0.59 -2.87 5.47
C ILE A 459 0.53 -1.39 5.85
N ALA A 460 1.51 -0.59 5.44
CA ALA A 460 1.56 0.84 5.73
C ALA A 460 0.33 1.58 5.20
N LEU A 461 -0.12 1.25 3.99
CA LEU A 461 -1.35 1.79 3.42
C LEU A 461 -2.58 1.38 4.22
N MET A 462 -2.74 0.09 4.51
CA MET A 462 -3.90 -0.44 5.24
C MET A 462 -3.98 0.16 6.67
N VAL A 463 -2.85 0.29 7.36
CA VAL A 463 -2.76 0.91 8.70
C VAL A 463 -3.13 2.40 8.65
N SER A 464 -2.63 3.12 7.63
CA SER A 464 -2.96 4.52 7.39
C SER A 464 -4.45 4.74 7.10
N GLN A 465 -5.04 3.92 6.22
CA GLN A 465 -6.46 3.99 5.86
C GLN A 465 -7.38 3.71 7.04
N ASN A 466 -6.99 2.76 7.90
CA ASN A 466 -7.73 2.44 9.13
C ASN A 466 -7.45 3.40 10.29
N LYS A 467 -6.62 4.45 10.09
CA LYS A 467 -6.26 5.46 11.10
C LYS A 467 -5.64 4.85 12.37
N LEU A 468 -4.85 3.79 12.21
CA LEU A 468 -4.19 3.11 13.33
C LEU A 468 -2.73 3.53 13.51
N GLY A 469 -2.12 4.08 12.45
CA GLY A 469 -0.77 4.62 12.46
C GLY A 469 -0.64 5.90 11.65
N PRO A 470 0.59 6.33 11.34
CA PRO A 470 0.82 7.54 10.54
C PRO A 470 0.13 7.53 9.19
N LYS A 471 -0.53 8.65 8.84
CA LYS A 471 -1.04 8.82 7.48
C LYS A 471 0.12 8.78 6.48
N ILE A 472 0.00 7.97 5.44
CA ILE A 472 0.99 7.93 4.36
C ILE A 472 0.68 9.04 3.34
N HIS A 473 1.67 9.90 3.08
CA HIS A 473 1.59 11.00 2.12
C HIS A 473 2.30 10.70 0.80
N GLY A 474 3.25 9.76 0.78
CA GLY A 474 3.95 9.36 -0.44
C GLY A 474 4.73 8.07 -0.26
N ILE A 475 4.74 7.22 -1.28
CA ILE A 475 5.53 5.99 -1.33
C ILE A 475 6.44 6.06 -2.56
N PHE A 476 7.72 5.75 -2.37
CA PHE A 476 8.73 5.80 -3.43
C PHE A 476 9.71 4.64 -3.30
N GLU A 477 10.60 4.47 -4.30
CA GLU A 477 11.49 3.31 -4.44
C GLU A 477 12.31 2.95 -3.19
N ASN A 478 12.66 3.91 -2.34
CA ASN A 478 13.56 3.66 -1.21
C ASN A 478 12.97 4.10 0.14
N GLY A 479 11.65 4.30 0.21
CA GLY A 479 11.05 4.85 1.42
C GLY A 479 9.61 5.30 1.28
N GLN A 480 9.16 6.01 2.31
CA GLN A 480 7.85 6.63 2.38
C GLN A 480 7.92 7.98 3.09
N ILE A 481 6.98 8.85 2.75
CA ILE A 481 6.66 10.09 3.44
C ILE A 481 5.39 9.83 4.24
N GLN A 482 5.44 10.05 5.54
CA GLN A 482 4.35 9.79 6.46
C GLN A 482 4.13 10.99 7.38
N GLN A 483 2.96 11.03 8.00
CA GLN A 483 2.62 12.03 9.00
C GLN A 483 3.62 12.00 10.15
N PHE A 484 4.08 13.19 10.54
CA PHE A 484 4.86 13.34 11.76
C PHE A 484 3.92 13.48 12.96
N TYR A 485 4.30 12.86 14.06
CA TYR A 485 3.69 13.08 15.37
C TYR A 485 4.77 13.50 16.35
N GLU A 486 4.54 14.63 17.03
CA GLU A 486 5.24 14.87 18.28
C GLU A 486 4.70 13.90 19.34
N HIS A 487 5.57 13.07 19.87
CA HIS A 487 5.17 11.96 20.72
C HIS A 487 6.23 11.62 21.74
N ARG A 488 5.79 10.92 22.78
CA ARG A 488 6.62 10.09 23.64
C ARG A 488 6.25 8.63 23.43
N GLN A 489 7.15 7.73 23.80
CA GLN A 489 6.87 6.29 23.74
C GLN A 489 6.01 5.88 24.94
N PHE A 490 5.16 4.88 24.77
CA PHE A 490 4.37 4.32 25.85
C PHE A 490 5.29 3.59 26.86
N ARG A 491 5.25 4.02 28.11
CA ARG A 491 6.11 3.53 29.20
C ARG A 491 5.26 3.23 30.44
N LEU A 492 5.94 2.87 31.53
CA LEU A 492 5.31 2.49 32.80
C LEU A 492 4.33 3.55 33.34
N GLU A 493 4.59 4.83 33.12
CA GLU A 493 3.70 5.91 33.56
C GLU A 493 2.35 5.87 32.82
N GLU A 494 2.38 5.62 31.51
CA GLU A 494 1.17 5.45 30.69
C GLU A 494 0.48 4.10 30.94
N GLN A 495 1.25 3.08 31.34
CA GLN A 495 0.86 1.90 32.13
C GLN A 495 -0.41 2.11 32.97
N ASN A 496 -0.30 3.11 33.85
CA ASN A 496 -1.27 3.36 34.92
C ASN A 496 -2.42 4.29 34.49
N ASN A 497 -2.42 4.76 33.24
CA ASN A 497 -3.47 5.63 32.73
C ASN A 497 -4.59 4.79 32.09
N ALA A 498 -5.72 4.68 32.79
CA ALA A 498 -6.89 3.91 32.34
C ALA A 498 -7.36 4.31 30.93
N LYS A 499 -7.37 5.60 30.60
CA LYS A 499 -7.79 6.08 29.28
C LYS A 499 -6.85 5.59 28.18
N LEU A 500 -5.54 5.68 28.39
CA LEU A 500 -4.55 5.21 27.42
C LEU A 500 -4.58 3.70 27.28
N SER A 501 -4.78 2.96 28.38
CA SER A 501 -4.98 1.50 28.35
C SER A 501 -6.22 1.10 27.53
N THR A 502 -7.36 1.78 27.72
CA THR A 502 -8.54 1.55 26.88
C THR A 502 -8.26 1.84 25.41
N GLN A 503 -7.57 2.95 25.10
CA GLN A 503 -7.20 3.28 23.72
C GLN A 503 -6.25 2.25 23.10
N LEU A 504 -5.28 1.76 23.88
CA LEU A 504 -4.28 0.80 23.43
C LEU A 504 -4.89 -0.55 23.06
N PHE A 505 -5.67 -1.14 23.98
CA PHE A 505 -6.33 -2.43 23.74
C PHE A 505 -7.44 -2.31 22.67
N GLY A 506 -8.10 -1.16 22.59
CA GLY A 506 -9.01 -0.86 21.48
C GLY A 506 -8.26 -0.74 20.14
N ALA A 507 -7.09 -0.10 20.11
CA ALA A 507 -6.27 -0.03 18.90
C ALA A 507 -5.84 -1.44 18.45
N LEU A 508 -5.44 -2.31 19.37
CA LEU A 508 -5.10 -3.69 19.06
C LEU A 508 -6.29 -4.49 18.52
N ALA A 509 -7.48 -4.36 19.11
CA ALA A 509 -8.70 -4.98 18.58
C ALA A 509 -9.00 -4.53 17.14
N ARG A 510 -8.78 -3.24 16.83
CA ARG A 510 -8.91 -2.73 15.47
C ARG A 510 -7.86 -3.30 14.52
N VAL A 511 -6.60 -3.45 14.95
CA VAL A 511 -5.54 -4.13 14.16
C VAL A 511 -5.97 -5.57 13.84
N HIS A 512 -6.38 -6.33 14.86
CA HIS A 512 -6.82 -7.71 14.70
C HIS A 512 -8.07 -7.88 13.81
N ALA A 513 -8.86 -6.82 13.64
CA ALA A 513 -10.03 -6.82 12.77
C ALA A 513 -9.73 -6.43 11.31
N MET A 514 -8.50 -6.03 10.98
CA MET A 514 -8.13 -5.63 9.62
C MET A 514 -8.15 -6.83 8.65
N ASP A 515 -8.82 -6.66 7.50
CA ASP A 515 -8.77 -7.60 6.36
C ASP A 515 -7.65 -7.15 5.41
N VAL A 516 -6.41 -7.46 5.79
CA VAL A 516 -5.22 -7.14 4.99
C VAL A 516 -5.08 -8.17 3.84
N PRO A 517 -4.84 -7.75 2.58
CA PRO A 517 -4.79 -8.63 1.41
C PRO A 517 -3.44 -9.38 1.28
N LEU A 518 -3.02 -9.99 2.38
CA LEU A 518 -1.80 -10.79 2.51
C LEU A 518 -2.14 -12.25 2.83
N ARG A 519 -1.10 -13.08 2.90
CA ARG A 519 -1.16 -14.48 3.30
C ARG A 519 -1.78 -14.64 4.70
N LYS A 520 -2.82 -15.48 4.81
CA LYS A 520 -3.63 -15.69 6.03
C LYS A 520 -3.22 -16.91 6.87
N THR A 521 -1.92 -17.27 6.91
CA THR A 521 -1.40 -18.42 7.69
C THR A 521 -0.61 -17.99 8.92
N SER A 522 -0.59 -18.84 9.94
CA SER A 522 0.18 -18.67 11.18
C SER A 522 1.56 -19.32 11.20
N SER A 523 2.07 -19.80 10.06
CA SER A 523 3.31 -20.60 10.02
C SER A 523 4.55 -19.81 10.44
N TRP A 524 4.52 -18.48 10.30
CA TRP A 524 5.62 -17.58 10.63
C TRP A 524 6.22 -17.83 12.01
N LEU A 525 5.40 -18.02 13.05
CA LEU A 525 5.92 -18.19 14.41
C LEU A 525 6.76 -19.47 14.56
N PHE A 526 6.33 -20.57 13.93
CA PHE A 526 7.03 -21.85 14.03
C PHE A 526 8.25 -21.88 13.13
N GLU A 527 8.15 -21.30 11.93
CA GLU A 527 9.28 -21.07 11.04
C GLU A 527 10.36 -20.22 11.73
N PHE A 528 9.97 -19.15 12.42
CA PHE A 528 10.85 -18.32 13.24
C PHE A 528 11.56 -19.14 14.32
N PHE A 529 10.82 -19.96 15.09
CA PHE A 529 11.43 -20.83 16.10
C PHE A 529 12.49 -21.77 15.50
N ASP A 530 12.15 -22.43 14.41
CA ASP A 530 13.04 -23.42 13.79
C ASP A 530 14.26 -22.77 13.14
N ASP A 531 14.08 -21.65 12.43
CA ASP A 531 15.16 -20.93 11.76
C ASP A 531 16.16 -20.33 12.76
N TYR A 532 15.67 -19.58 13.75
CA TYR A 532 16.53 -18.93 14.74
C TYR A 532 17.23 -19.92 15.66
N TYR A 533 16.53 -21.00 16.05
CA TYR A 533 17.17 -22.07 16.82
C TYR A 533 18.29 -22.74 16.02
N THR A 534 18.03 -23.08 14.76
CA THR A 534 18.99 -23.78 13.90
C THR A 534 20.23 -22.93 13.62
N LYS A 535 20.05 -21.63 13.35
CA LYS A 535 21.15 -20.69 13.11
C LYS A 535 21.91 -20.33 14.39
N GLY A 536 21.18 -20.11 15.49
CA GLY A 536 21.74 -19.60 16.75
C GLY A 536 22.34 -20.67 17.66
N MET A 537 21.80 -21.89 17.70
CA MET A 537 22.30 -22.97 18.56
C MET A 537 23.48 -23.73 17.92
N ASN A 538 24.56 -23.00 17.64
CA ASN A 538 25.77 -23.50 16.98
C ASN A 538 26.91 -23.82 17.98
N GLY A 539 28.09 -24.17 17.46
CA GLY A 539 29.25 -24.53 18.28
C GLY A 539 29.78 -23.40 19.15
N ASP A 540 29.68 -22.15 18.72
CA ASP A 540 30.18 -21.00 19.48
C ASP A 540 29.20 -20.62 20.60
N THR A 541 27.90 -20.68 20.35
CA THR A 541 26.87 -20.52 21.39
C THR A 541 27.04 -21.54 22.50
N LYS A 542 27.36 -22.81 22.16
CA LYS A 542 27.65 -23.85 23.17
C LYS A 542 28.88 -23.52 24.02
N LYS A 543 29.96 -23.01 23.43
CA LYS A 543 31.13 -22.55 24.18
C LYS A 543 30.78 -21.39 25.11
N LEU A 544 29.97 -20.44 24.63
CA LEU A 544 29.54 -19.29 25.43
C LEU A 544 28.64 -19.69 26.61
N ILE A 545 27.76 -20.68 26.44
CA ILE A 545 26.97 -21.25 27.55
C ILE A 545 27.90 -21.76 28.66
N ASP A 546 29.00 -22.42 28.30
CA ASP A 546 29.98 -22.91 29.26
C ASP A 546 30.82 -21.79 29.88
N GLU A 547 31.35 -20.88 29.05
CA GLU A 547 32.19 -19.74 29.44
C GLU A 547 31.47 -18.79 30.41
N LEU A 548 30.23 -18.42 30.08
CA LEU A 548 29.41 -17.51 30.88
C LEU A 548 28.67 -18.21 32.03
N ASN A 549 28.81 -19.53 32.13
CA ASN A 549 28.10 -20.36 33.08
C ASN A 549 26.57 -20.14 33.08
N CYS A 550 25.96 -20.14 31.90
CA CYS A 550 24.52 -19.99 31.73
C CYS A 550 23.77 -21.19 32.34
N GLU A 551 23.37 -21.07 33.60
CA GLU A 551 22.85 -22.19 34.38
C GLU A 551 21.54 -22.76 33.82
N THR A 552 20.68 -21.91 33.25
CA THR A 552 19.37 -22.33 32.77
C THR A 552 19.52 -23.18 31.53
N PHE A 553 20.37 -22.75 30.59
CA PHE A 553 20.74 -23.54 29.42
C PHE A 553 21.44 -24.86 29.76
N LYS A 554 22.18 -24.94 30.87
CA LYS A 554 22.80 -26.19 31.35
C LYS A 554 21.78 -27.16 31.96
N LYS A 555 20.70 -26.66 32.55
CA LYS A 555 19.66 -27.46 33.22
C LYS A 555 18.53 -27.90 32.27
N HIS A 556 18.26 -27.13 31.22
CA HIS A 556 17.10 -27.31 30.36
C HIS A 556 17.46 -27.28 28.88
N ASP A 557 16.85 -28.17 28.11
CA ASP A 557 17.02 -28.22 26.66
C ASP A 557 16.01 -27.30 25.96
N LEU A 558 16.53 -26.24 25.31
CA LEU A 558 15.71 -25.27 24.59
C LEU A 558 14.87 -25.93 23.49
N LYS A 559 15.40 -26.94 22.78
CA LYS A 559 14.67 -27.60 21.70
C LYS A 559 13.43 -28.32 22.21
N THR A 560 13.56 -29.05 23.31
CA THR A 560 12.43 -29.73 23.98
C THR A 560 11.35 -28.73 24.40
N GLU A 561 11.74 -27.56 24.90
CA GLU A 561 10.82 -26.49 25.27
C GLU A 561 10.11 -25.87 24.06
N LEU A 562 10.81 -25.64 22.95
CA LEU A 562 10.21 -25.18 21.70
C LEU A 562 9.15 -26.17 21.17
N GLU A 563 9.44 -27.48 21.22
CA GLU A 563 8.49 -28.51 20.80
C GLU A 563 7.27 -28.61 21.72
N TRP A 564 7.44 -28.38 23.03
CA TRP A 564 6.33 -28.27 23.97
C TRP A 564 5.46 -27.04 23.66
N LEU A 565 6.07 -25.88 23.40
CA LEU A 565 5.35 -24.65 23.05
C LEU A 565 4.57 -24.80 21.75
N LYS A 566 5.16 -25.35 20.68
CA LYS A 566 4.45 -25.59 19.41
C LYS A 566 3.18 -26.41 19.63
N LYS A 567 3.26 -27.51 20.39
CA LYS A 567 2.10 -28.35 20.74
C LYS A 567 1.05 -27.58 21.54
N THR A 568 1.50 -26.78 22.51
CA THR A 568 0.62 -26.00 23.39
C THR A 568 -0.10 -24.89 22.63
N VAL A 569 0.58 -24.22 21.69
CA VAL A 569 0.00 -23.20 20.79
C VAL A 569 -1.07 -23.82 19.88
N VAL A 570 -0.85 -25.02 19.36
CA VAL A 570 -1.87 -25.71 18.57
C VAL A 570 -3.07 -26.09 19.46
N ALA A 571 -2.82 -26.59 20.68
CA ALA A 571 -3.87 -27.02 21.60
C ALA A 571 -4.74 -25.87 22.11
N ILE A 572 -4.16 -24.69 22.37
CA ILE A 572 -4.90 -23.53 22.89
C ILE A 572 -5.89 -22.97 21.86
N ASN A 573 -5.68 -23.27 20.56
CA ASN A 573 -6.59 -22.89 19.47
C ASN A 573 -6.86 -21.37 19.40
N SER A 574 -5.80 -20.56 19.57
CA SER A 574 -5.87 -19.11 19.41
C SER A 574 -6.31 -18.75 17.99
N PRO A 575 -7.28 -17.83 17.80
CA PRO A 575 -7.66 -17.34 16.49
C PRO A 575 -6.49 -16.74 15.69
N ILE A 576 -6.53 -16.93 14.36
CA ILE A 576 -5.62 -16.29 13.42
C ILE A 576 -6.21 -14.96 12.98
N VAL A 577 -5.46 -13.88 13.18
CA VAL A 577 -5.84 -12.50 12.87
C VAL A 577 -4.65 -11.76 12.27
N PHE A 578 -4.85 -10.57 11.72
CA PHE A 578 -3.72 -9.71 11.35
C PHE A 578 -3.08 -9.16 12.62
N CYS A 579 -1.82 -9.50 12.87
CA CYS A 579 -1.08 -9.13 14.07
C CYS A 579 -0.01 -8.06 13.76
N HIS A 580 0.29 -7.24 14.76
CA HIS A 580 1.45 -6.35 14.77
C HIS A 580 2.77 -7.14 14.87
N ASN A 581 2.78 -8.22 15.65
CA ASN A 581 3.90 -9.12 15.99
C ASN A 581 5.08 -8.49 16.77
N ASP A 582 5.13 -7.17 16.88
CA ASP A 582 6.04 -6.44 17.78
C ASP A 582 5.28 -5.41 18.64
N PHE A 583 4.16 -5.85 19.23
CA PHE A 583 3.25 -4.97 19.98
C PHE A 583 3.80 -4.62 21.37
N ARG A 584 4.76 -3.70 21.41
CA ARG A 584 5.50 -3.31 22.63
C ARG A 584 5.59 -1.79 22.79
N GLY A 585 5.97 -1.33 23.99
CA GLY A 585 5.90 0.10 24.35
C GLY A 585 6.72 1.03 23.45
N SER A 586 7.83 0.55 22.86
CA SER A 586 8.64 1.33 21.91
C SER A 586 7.93 1.66 20.60
N ASN A 587 6.91 0.88 20.25
CA ASN A 587 6.16 0.95 18.98
C ASN A 587 4.75 1.55 19.17
N ILE A 588 4.50 2.10 20.36
CA ILE A 588 3.25 2.76 20.73
C ILE A 588 3.59 4.23 21.04
N MET A 589 3.10 5.12 20.20
CA MET A 589 3.27 6.56 20.35
C MET A 589 2.13 7.14 21.18
N VAL A 590 2.48 7.95 22.18
CA VAL A 590 1.55 8.74 22.97
C VAL A 590 1.68 10.18 22.52
N THR A 591 0.73 10.60 21.70
CA THR A 591 0.75 11.88 20.99
C THR A 591 -0.08 12.91 21.74
N LYS A 592 0.32 14.18 21.66
CA LYS A 592 -0.48 15.30 22.16
C LYS A 592 -1.35 15.83 21.02
N ASN A 593 -2.65 15.96 21.25
CA ASN A 593 -3.52 16.65 20.29
C ASN A 593 -3.35 18.17 20.45
N ASN A 594 -2.88 18.86 19.41
CA ASN A 594 -2.64 20.32 19.47
C ASN A 594 -3.92 21.13 19.75
N ASN A 595 -5.10 20.53 19.58
CA ASN A 595 -6.40 21.19 19.77
C ASN A 595 -7.15 20.77 21.04
N ASN A 596 -6.67 19.75 21.78
CA ASN A 596 -7.25 19.32 23.05
C ASN A 596 -6.17 18.69 23.94
N SER A 597 -6.18 18.97 25.24
CA SER A 597 -5.20 18.49 26.23
C SER A 597 -5.24 16.98 26.51
N ASN A 598 -5.63 16.16 25.54
CA ASN A 598 -5.86 14.74 25.68
C ASN A 598 -4.81 13.96 24.89
N ASP A 599 -4.05 13.12 25.59
CA ASP A 599 -3.14 12.16 24.96
C ASP A 599 -3.92 11.14 24.12
N GLU A 600 -3.34 10.74 22.99
CA GLU A 600 -3.86 9.75 22.05
C GLU A 600 -2.81 8.70 21.68
N ILE A 601 -3.23 7.44 21.59
CA ILE A 601 -2.42 6.31 21.14
C ILE A 601 -2.39 6.23 19.61
N VAL A 602 -1.19 6.22 19.03
CA VAL A 602 -0.92 5.94 17.61
C VAL A 602 0.11 4.82 17.52
N LEU A 603 -0.17 3.78 16.74
CA LEU A 603 0.74 2.65 16.58
C LEU A 603 1.76 2.93 15.46
N CYS A 604 2.96 2.34 15.55
CA CYS A 604 3.97 2.45 14.52
C CYS A 604 4.80 1.17 14.40
N ASP A 605 5.60 1.08 13.34
CA ASP A 605 6.56 0.00 13.11
C ASP A 605 5.95 -1.39 12.91
N PHE A 606 5.07 -1.49 11.91
CA PHE A 606 4.41 -2.73 11.49
C PHE A 606 5.29 -3.62 10.58
N GLU A 607 6.62 -3.54 10.68
CA GLU A 607 7.54 -4.25 9.77
C GLU A 607 7.54 -5.78 9.96
N TYR A 608 7.05 -6.26 11.10
CA TYR A 608 6.89 -7.69 11.39
C TYR A 608 5.45 -8.17 11.22
N SER A 609 4.53 -7.29 10.80
CA SER A 609 3.11 -7.59 10.81
C SER A 609 2.71 -8.58 9.73
N CYS A 610 1.96 -9.60 10.13
CA CYS A 610 1.41 -10.62 9.24
C CYS A 610 0.21 -11.27 9.92
N TYR A 611 -0.47 -12.21 9.25
CA TYR A 611 -1.47 -13.01 9.94
C TYR A 611 -0.80 -13.97 10.92
N GLY A 612 -1.27 -13.99 12.16
CA GLY A 612 -0.67 -14.78 13.23
C GLY A 612 -1.68 -15.07 14.33
N TYR A 613 -1.22 -15.71 15.40
CA TYR A 613 -2.05 -15.95 16.57
C TYR A 613 -2.28 -14.64 17.33
N ARG A 614 -3.54 -14.23 17.51
CA ARG A 614 -3.85 -12.99 18.25
C ARG A 614 -3.26 -12.93 19.65
N GLY A 615 -3.10 -14.10 20.28
CA GLY A 615 -2.54 -14.21 21.62
C GLY A 615 -1.11 -13.68 21.66
N PHE A 616 -0.37 -13.74 20.55
CA PHE A 616 1.00 -13.25 20.48
C PHE A 616 1.09 -11.75 20.76
N ASP A 617 0.29 -10.91 20.10
CA ASP A 617 0.27 -9.48 20.39
C ASP A 617 -0.25 -9.17 21.80
N LEU A 618 -1.34 -9.84 22.21
CA LEU A 618 -1.93 -9.66 23.54
C LEU A 618 -0.94 -10.02 24.67
N GLY A 619 -0.09 -11.02 24.46
CA GLY A 619 0.95 -11.43 25.39
C GLY A 619 2.20 -10.57 25.32
N THR A 620 2.62 -10.12 24.13
CA THR A 620 3.88 -9.39 23.92
C THR A 620 3.93 -8.10 24.72
N ILE A 621 2.86 -7.30 24.71
CA ILE A 621 2.79 -6.05 25.49
C ILE A 621 2.92 -6.32 27.00
N LEU A 622 2.44 -7.48 27.45
CA LEU A 622 2.50 -7.84 28.86
C LEU A 622 3.91 -8.21 29.31
N VAL A 623 4.80 -8.65 28.43
CA VAL A 623 6.21 -8.97 28.78
C VAL A 623 6.92 -7.77 29.42
N GLU A 624 6.59 -6.55 29.00
CA GLU A 624 7.15 -5.30 29.54
C GLU A 624 6.23 -4.60 30.56
N TRP A 625 5.06 -5.17 30.83
CA TRP A 625 4.07 -4.54 31.71
C TRP A 625 4.54 -4.52 33.16
N GLY A 626 4.39 -3.37 33.81
CA GLY A 626 4.88 -3.15 35.17
C GLY A 626 6.41 -2.98 35.26
N ARG A 627 7.15 -2.93 34.13
CA ARG A 627 8.61 -2.82 34.12
C ARG A 627 9.10 -1.49 33.56
N ALA A 628 10.23 -1.00 34.11
CA ALA A 628 10.98 0.10 33.52
C ALA A 628 11.79 -0.38 32.30
N MET A 629 12.17 0.55 31.42
CA MET A 629 13.05 0.27 30.29
C MET A 629 14.37 -0.35 30.80
N ASN A 630 14.79 -1.46 30.21
CA ASN A 630 15.97 -2.26 30.59
C ASN A 630 15.85 -3.09 31.89
N ASP A 631 14.69 -3.14 32.55
CA ASP A 631 14.47 -4.00 33.73
C ASP A 631 14.16 -5.47 33.37
N VAL A 632 14.47 -5.86 32.13
CA VAL A 632 14.36 -7.23 31.61
C VAL A 632 15.38 -8.19 32.23
N THR A 633 16.31 -7.66 33.05
CA THR A 633 17.30 -8.44 33.80
C THR A 633 16.75 -9.11 35.08
N LYS A 634 15.53 -8.72 35.51
CA LYS A 634 14.85 -9.28 36.69
C LYS A 634 13.73 -10.24 36.29
N LEU A 635 13.38 -11.12 37.23
CA LEU A 635 12.18 -11.94 37.12
C LEU A 635 10.94 -11.05 37.04
N HIS A 636 9.99 -11.45 36.21
CA HIS A 636 8.75 -10.73 36.01
C HIS A 636 7.85 -10.87 37.21
N ASP A 637 7.46 -9.76 37.81
CA ASP A 637 6.25 -9.74 38.61
C ASP A 637 5.05 -9.64 37.65
N PHE A 638 4.56 -10.81 37.22
CA PHE A 638 3.49 -10.87 36.23
C PHE A 638 2.18 -10.36 36.84
N PRO A 639 1.42 -9.49 36.15
CA PRO A 639 0.19 -8.92 36.71
C PRO A 639 -0.82 -10.00 37.15
N GLU A 640 -1.55 -9.70 38.23
CA GLU A 640 -2.67 -10.54 38.69
C GLU A 640 -3.76 -10.65 37.61
N ASP A 641 -4.46 -11.80 37.59
CA ASP A 641 -5.45 -12.12 36.55
C ASP A 641 -6.52 -11.04 36.42
N SER A 642 -7.03 -10.51 37.54
CA SER A 642 -8.03 -9.43 37.54
C SER A 642 -7.58 -8.16 36.82
N ALA A 643 -6.28 -7.82 36.87
CA ALA A 643 -5.74 -6.66 36.16
C ALA A 643 -5.68 -6.94 34.66
N ILE A 644 -5.28 -8.15 34.26
CA ILE A 644 -5.24 -8.58 32.86
C ILE A 644 -6.65 -8.64 32.27
N GLU A 645 -7.61 -9.20 33.01
CA GLU A 645 -9.01 -9.28 32.61
C GLU A 645 -9.60 -7.88 32.35
N SER A 646 -9.27 -6.88 33.19
CA SER A 646 -9.70 -5.50 32.97
C SER A 646 -9.16 -4.92 31.66
N LEU A 647 -7.92 -5.25 31.28
CA LEU A 647 -7.33 -4.82 30.02
C LEU A 647 -7.96 -5.55 28.82
N LEU A 648 -8.13 -6.86 28.94
CA LEU A 648 -8.78 -7.70 27.94
C LEU A 648 -10.24 -7.32 27.72
N GLN A 649 -10.93 -6.80 28.75
CA GLN A 649 -12.30 -6.33 28.60
C GLN A 649 -12.40 -5.17 27.60
N HIS A 650 -11.44 -4.23 27.62
CA HIS A 650 -11.39 -3.15 26.61
C HIS A 650 -11.20 -3.69 25.18
N TYR A 651 -10.40 -4.74 25.02
CA TYR A 651 -10.22 -5.42 23.74
C TYR A 651 -11.51 -6.13 23.28
N ILE A 652 -12.21 -6.81 24.19
CA ILE A 652 -13.50 -7.47 23.90
C ILE A 652 -14.55 -6.43 23.52
N ASP A 653 -14.69 -5.36 24.30
CA ASP A 653 -15.68 -4.30 24.07
C ASP A 653 -15.51 -3.67 22.69
N GLU A 654 -14.26 -3.37 22.32
CA GLU A 654 -13.95 -2.84 20.99
C GLU A 654 -14.19 -3.88 19.90
N SER A 655 -13.84 -5.15 20.14
CA SER A 655 -14.10 -6.24 19.19
C SER A 655 -15.60 -6.42 18.94
N VAL A 656 -16.44 -6.32 19.97
CA VAL A 656 -17.90 -6.33 19.85
C VAL A 656 -18.40 -5.08 19.12
N ARG A 657 -17.80 -3.92 19.34
CA ARG A 657 -18.14 -2.68 18.61
C ARG A 657 -17.88 -2.83 17.10
N ILE A 658 -16.79 -3.50 16.71
CA ILE A 658 -16.40 -3.69 15.31
C ILE A 658 -17.21 -4.82 14.66
N CYS A 659 -17.27 -5.99 15.30
CA CYS A 659 -17.80 -7.22 14.72
C CYS A 659 -19.28 -7.46 15.06
N GLY A 660 -19.86 -6.68 15.98
CA GLY A 660 -21.20 -6.89 16.53
C GLY A 660 -21.25 -8.01 17.57
N GLN A 661 -22.45 -8.26 18.11
CA GLN A 661 -22.68 -9.23 19.20
C GLN A 661 -22.24 -10.66 18.85
N LYS A 662 -22.23 -11.02 17.56
CA LYS A 662 -21.74 -12.31 17.06
C LYS A 662 -20.30 -12.62 17.45
N TYR A 663 -19.51 -11.61 17.79
CA TYR A 663 -18.15 -11.83 18.31
C TYR A 663 -18.15 -12.71 19.56
N LEU A 664 -19.12 -12.53 20.47
CA LEU A 664 -19.20 -13.29 21.72
C LEU A 664 -19.75 -14.71 21.54
N GLU A 665 -20.36 -15.02 20.38
CA GLU A 665 -20.88 -16.36 20.09
C GLU A 665 -19.74 -17.38 19.88
N ASN A 666 -18.56 -16.91 19.47
CA ASN A 666 -17.38 -17.75 19.36
C ASN A 666 -16.80 -18.00 20.76
N LYS A 667 -16.85 -19.25 21.24
CA LYS A 667 -16.27 -19.67 22.53
C LYS A 667 -14.79 -19.31 22.70
N ASN A 668 -14.05 -19.21 21.58
CA ASN A 668 -12.65 -18.81 21.63
C ASN A 668 -12.50 -17.34 22.05
N ASN A 669 -13.54 -16.51 22.02
CA ASN A 669 -13.50 -15.10 22.41
C ASN A 669 -13.90 -14.85 23.88
N SER A 670 -14.04 -15.92 24.68
CA SER A 670 -14.29 -15.80 26.11
C SER A 670 -13.10 -15.19 26.87
N MET A 671 -13.39 -14.53 27.99
CA MET A 671 -12.35 -13.96 28.87
C MET A 671 -11.33 -15.02 29.30
N ASP A 672 -11.81 -16.17 29.79
CA ASP A 672 -10.95 -17.29 30.21
C ASP A 672 -10.01 -17.74 29.09
N GLN A 673 -10.51 -17.80 27.84
CA GLN A 673 -9.70 -18.19 26.71
C GLN A 673 -8.62 -17.15 26.40
N LEU A 674 -8.98 -15.86 26.37
CA LEU A 674 -8.03 -14.77 26.15
C LEU A 674 -6.95 -14.73 27.23
N LEU A 675 -7.32 -14.96 28.50
CA LEU A 675 -6.37 -15.01 29.62
C LEU A 675 -5.39 -16.18 29.47
N ARG A 676 -5.87 -17.37 29.08
CA ARG A 676 -5.00 -18.52 28.77
C ARG A 676 -4.05 -18.21 27.62
N GLU A 677 -4.56 -17.60 26.54
CA GLU A 677 -3.76 -17.19 25.38
C GLU A 677 -2.65 -16.24 25.80
N VAL A 678 -2.99 -15.14 26.49
CA VAL A 678 -2.04 -14.17 27.02
C VAL A 678 -0.92 -14.83 27.80
N LYS A 679 -1.25 -15.71 28.76
CA LYS A 679 -0.25 -16.38 29.59
C LYS A 679 0.66 -17.28 28.76
N LEU A 680 0.14 -18.02 27.78
CA LEU A 680 0.98 -18.80 26.86
C LEU A 680 1.93 -17.91 26.06
N PHE A 681 1.40 -16.83 25.50
CA PHE A 681 2.14 -16.01 24.56
C PHE A 681 3.14 -15.06 25.24
N VAL A 682 2.98 -14.78 26.53
CA VAL A 682 4.04 -14.17 27.36
C VAL A 682 5.25 -15.11 27.47
N LEU A 683 5.04 -16.43 27.61
CA LEU A 683 6.13 -17.39 27.58
C LEU A 683 6.85 -17.36 26.21
N ILE A 684 6.08 -17.25 25.13
CA ILE A 684 6.61 -17.15 23.77
C ILE A 684 7.39 -15.85 23.55
N GLY A 685 6.95 -14.72 24.13
CA GLY A 685 7.71 -13.47 24.11
C GLY A 685 9.09 -13.61 24.74
N ASN A 686 9.22 -14.39 25.83
CA ASN A 686 10.53 -14.71 26.42
C ASN A 686 11.39 -15.56 25.45
N ILE A 687 10.78 -16.54 24.78
CA ILE A 687 11.46 -17.38 23.78
C ILE A 687 11.96 -16.56 22.61
N PHE A 688 11.20 -15.56 22.17
CA PHE A 688 11.63 -14.65 21.11
C PHE A 688 12.97 -13.96 21.47
N PHE A 689 13.08 -13.42 22.69
CA PHE A 689 14.33 -12.81 23.16
C PHE A 689 15.48 -13.81 23.33
N ILE A 690 15.19 -15.03 23.79
CA ILE A 690 16.18 -16.11 23.88
C ILE A 690 16.75 -16.43 22.49
N LEU A 691 15.86 -16.63 21.51
CA LEU A 691 16.22 -16.98 20.13
C LEU A 691 16.99 -15.87 19.43
N PHE A 692 16.56 -14.62 19.61
CA PHE A 692 17.24 -13.45 19.08
C PHE A 692 18.66 -13.31 19.66
N GLY A 693 18.82 -13.54 20.97
CA GLY A 693 20.12 -13.42 21.62
C GLY A 693 21.12 -14.53 21.26
N ILE A 694 20.66 -15.77 21.04
CA ILE A 694 21.56 -16.86 20.59
C ILE A 694 21.91 -16.79 19.10
N GLN A 695 21.03 -16.20 18.27
CA GLN A 695 21.26 -16.09 16.83
C GLN A 695 22.23 -14.96 16.49
N ASN A 696 22.34 -13.93 17.34
CA ASN A 696 23.19 -12.78 17.11
C ASN A 696 24.62 -13.18 16.71
N ASP A 697 25.10 -12.63 15.59
CA ASP A 697 26.43 -12.90 15.04
C ASP A 697 27.34 -11.68 15.20
N ASP A 698 28.63 -11.92 15.43
CA ASP A 698 29.64 -10.89 15.71
C ASP A 698 29.87 -9.96 14.50
N ASN A 699 29.43 -10.37 13.30
CA ASN A 699 29.52 -9.59 12.06
C ASN A 699 28.43 -8.51 11.91
N ASN A 700 27.42 -8.49 12.79
CA ASN A 700 26.44 -7.41 12.83
C ASN A 700 26.98 -6.26 13.68
N GLU A 701 27.70 -5.33 13.06
CA GLU A 701 28.22 -4.09 13.69
C GLU A 701 27.13 -3.23 14.38
N GLN A 702 25.86 -3.57 14.21
CA GLN A 702 24.70 -2.87 14.75
C GLN A 702 24.09 -3.48 16.03
N ILE A 703 24.58 -4.63 16.52
CA ILE A 703 23.97 -5.33 17.67
C ILE A 703 24.97 -5.43 18.85
N MET A 704 24.43 -5.40 20.07
CA MET A 704 25.18 -5.62 21.33
C MET A 704 26.08 -6.85 21.24
N ASP A 705 27.22 -6.79 21.94
CA ASP A 705 28.20 -7.89 22.07
C ASP A 705 27.52 -9.25 22.32
N LYS A 706 27.99 -10.29 21.63
CA LYS A 706 27.37 -11.62 21.65
C LYS A 706 27.40 -12.27 23.04
N LYS A 707 28.39 -11.96 23.89
CA LYS A 707 28.41 -12.44 25.29
C LYS A 707 27.32 -11.77 26.11
N VAL A 708 27.11 -10.46 25.91
CA VAL A 708 26.02 -9.71 26.56
C VAL A 708 24.66 -10.29 26.15
N MET A 709 24.47 -10.56 24.85
CA MET A 709 23.22 -11.16 24.34
C MET A 709 23.01 -12.59 24.84
N MET A 710 24.07 -13.38 24.97
CA MET A 710 23.99 -14.73 25.54
C MET A 710 23.60 -14.70 27.03
N GLY A 711 24.21 -13.81 27.82
CA GLY A 711 23.83 -13.61 29.22
C GLY A 711 22.38 -13.15 29.37
N PHE A 712 21.95 -12.20 28.52
CA PHE A 712 20.56 -11.77 28.45
C PHE A 712 19.59 -12.91 28.10
N SER A 713 19.99 -13.80 27.19
CA SER A 713 19.21 -14.99 26.82
C SER A 713 19.01 -15.94 27.99
N ASP A 714 20.04 -16.18 28.81
CA ASP A 714 19.92 -17.06 29.99
C ASP A 714 18.96 -16.49 31.04
N ILE A 715 18.97 -15.16 31.23
CA ILE A 715 18.00 -14.46 32.09
C ILE A 715 16.58 -14.63 31.56
N CYS A 716 16.36 -14.41 30.26
CA CYS A 716 15.05 -14.61 29.63
C CYS A 716 14.58 -16.06 29.79
N PHE A 717 15.49 -17.03 29.70
CA PHE A 717 15.17 -18.44 29.88
C PHE A 717 14.80 -18.76 31.34
N LYS A 718 15.49 -18.13 32.30
CA LYS A 718 15.13 -18.22 33.72
C LYS A 718 13.74 -17.64 33.98
N ASN A 719 13.42 -16.50 33.37
CA ASN A 719 12.12 -15.85 33.48
C ASN A 719 11.00 -16.71 32.85
N TYR A 720 11.27 -17.32 31.69
CA TYR A 720 10.37 -18.28 31.05
C TYR A 720 9.99 -19.41 32.01
N PHE A 721 10.94 -20.06 32.68
CA PHE A 721 10.62 -21.14 33.62
C PHE A 721 9.93 -20.65 34.89
N HIS A 722 10.28 -19.45 35.38
CA HIS A 722 9.60 -18.84 36.51
C HIS A 722 8.08 -18.71 36.24
N LEU A 723 7.74 -18.14 35.08
CA LEU A 723 6.35 -17.95 34.66
C LEU A 723 5.68 -19.27 34.28
N LYS A 724 6.38 -20.16 33.54
CA LYS A 724 5.83 -21.47 33.16
C LYS A 724 5.40 -22.27 34.39
N ASN A 725 6.25 -22.32 35.42
CA ASN A 725 5.93 -23.04 36.66
C ASN A 725 4.72 -22.43 37.38
N GLN A 726 4.61 -21.10 37.42
CA GLN A 726 3.46 -20.41 37.97
C GLN A 726 2.17 -20.76 37.20
N PHE A 727 2.19 -20.68 35.87
CA PHE A 727 1.02 -20.93 35.03
C PHE A 727 0.60 -22.41 35.02
N VAL A 728 1.55 -23.34 35.07
CA VAL A 728 1.25 -24.77 35.23
C VAL A 728 0.60 -25.04 36.60
N ALA A 729 1.07 -24.41 37.68
CA ALA A 729 0.45 -24.53 39.00
C ALA A 729 -0.99 -23.97 39.04
N GLN A 730 -1.30 -23.01 38.17
CA GLN A 730 -2.64 -22.45 37.98
C GLN A 730 -3.53 -23.28 37.03
N ASN A 731 -3.04 -24.41 36.50
CA ASN A 731 -3.74 -25.26 35.52
C ASN A 731 -4.17 -24.51 34.24
N ILE A 732 -3.31 -23.63 33.73
CA ILE A 732 -3.56 -22.86 32.50
C ILE A 732 -3.44 -23.73 31.24
N PHE A 733 -2.52 -24.70 31.23
CA PHE A 733 -2.17 -25.55 30.08
C PHE A 733 -2.51 -27.03 30.30
#